data_AF-A0A193SSM4-F1
#
_entry.id   AF-A0A193SSM4-F1
#
_cell.length_a   1.000
_cell.length_b   1.000
_cell.length_c   1.000
_cell.angle_alpha   90.00
_cell.angle_beta   90.00
_cell.angle_gamma   90.00
#
_symmetry.space_group_name_H-M   'P 1'
#
loop_
_entity.id
_entity.type
_entity.pdbx_description
1 polymer ?
#
loop_
_entity_poly.entity_id
_entity_poly.type
_entity_poly.pdbx_seq_one_letter_code
_entity_poly.pdbx_strand_id
1 'polypeptide(L)'
;MNTSNITRGAKVVGLGLVALLLLVVIIVALLLGTHTGSQWALARVPGVQLENFQGRLGSQWSAERLVWQQGADHVEVQSVDFAWTPACLLKMTLCIDRLHAQQVLMHFPPSDTPASDGPIQLPTLRLPLALQLGDIQLGGLQLDGVEQLRDLKLAAHWTAEGLKIDSAHLQRDALVLDLNGLLKPEGDWPLSVQGQLQLPPQDGQPWALALDIQGDLLKTLQLKADSSGYLPGLLTGELQPLAEHLPARIKLTAEHFKPSAALPDTLQLDQLLLTAEGNLDSGYLIDGSANLPAEKGPVALSLKGNVDANGATIAGLDLAADDQQRLAINGKMNWQRGFSADASIDWLDFPWQRLYPLASEPQVALHAFKGDISYTDGKYLGNFNASLKGPAGAFTLVSPFSGNLQEIHLPQLELVAGQGKASGFLNLQFADGIGWDTALDLSALDPSFWVAELPGTLAGPLRSKGQMRNAQLELSADLDLKGRLRGQPALLQAKADGHDQQWNVSSLSIRLGDNRIQGAGSLQERLKGQLDLDLPRLAQLWPRLQGQVKGRLDLAGTLQAPQGQLALQGSQLALQDNRLQTLTLNARLDQAQRAIINLKGAGIQAGDTQLGTLLVDGQGTLKSQQLKLDLQGPLLKLAIGLDGGLDKGDWRGRLASGTVQSGGQNWRLQQPAKIERLADGRLNFGAHCWLSGGASLCGGDQRLMPEPHLRYQLKNFPLDSLAQWMPKDFAWKGALNADVQLDIPAAGPSGKVTIDAGGGTLRVRNNNQWLDFPYQTLKLATTLAPKRIDTRLDFEGGKLGRLLLNAQIDPLAKDKTLAGDFNLSGLDISVARPFAPMVQKLNGRLNGNGRLSGTLLAPLVNGNVTLEGGEVAGAELPMELHDLKVQALIAGESVQLNGGWKSGSTGQGSIGGQVAWGQSLNVDVSLKGSRLPINVEPYAAVEAAPDLKISMQGERLAISGKVLVPKGAITVRELPPSTVKLSGDTVIVGQQTEEGAPPLAVAMDIDVEVGQEKLSFSGFGLTANLVGHVHIGDNLDTRGELNLNDGRYRAYGQRLTIRKARLLFAGPVDQPYLDIEAIRQTDDVIAGIRLTGSAEQPTTEVFSEPAMSQEQALSYLVMGRPLSTSGEDNNMVAQAALAMGVAGSSSTTGKLADNLGIKDFELDTSGTGDKTNVVASGKITDKLSLRYGVGVFEPANTIALRYLLSKRVYLEAASGVASSLDIFYKRDF
;
A
#
# COMPACT_ATOMS: atom_id res chain seq x y z
N MET A 1 -99.51 80.07 66.99
CA MET A 1 -98.61 80.25 68.17
C MET A 1 -97.95 78.90 68.40
N ASN A 2 -96.62 78.68 68.43
CA ASN A 2 -95.48 79.57 68.53
C ASN A 2 -94.24 78.91 67.89
N THR A 3 -93.54 79.65 67.03
CA THR A 3 -92.22 79.38 66.45
C THR A 3 -91.16 80.04 67.33
N SER A 4 -90.32 79.28 68.03
CA SER A 4 -88.99 79.71 68.53
C SER A 4 -88.42 78.65 69.48
N ASN A 5 -87.55 77.75 68.98
CA ASN A 5 -86.47 77.08 69.75
C ASN A 5 -85.63 76.06 68.94
N ILE A 6 -85.64 76.08 67.59
CA ILE A 6 -84.94 75.09 66.75
C ILE A 6 -83.46 75.45 66.46
N THR A 7 -83.02 76.70 66.70
CA THR A 7 -81.70 77.19 66.23
C THR A 7 -80.55 77.16 67.25
N ARG A 8 -80.78 76.77 68.52
CA ARG A 8 -79.71 76.56 69.51
C ARG A 8 -79.21 75.11 69.57
N GLY A 9 -80.07 74.13 69.24
CA GLY A 9 -79.70 72.70 69.20
C GLY A 9 -78.71 72.38 68.07
N ALA A 10 -78.91 72.93 66.86
CA ALA A 10 -78.07 72.63 65.71
C ALA A 10 -76.63 73.19 65.79
N LYS A 11 -76.40 74.32 66.48
CA LYS A 11 -75.04 74.85 66.69
C LYS A 11 -74.27 74.08 67.77
N VAL A 12 -74.96 73.58 68.80
CA VAL A 12 -74.35 72.73 69.85
C VAL A 12 -74.10 71.32 69.32
N VAL A 13 -74.99 70.80 68.46
CA VAL A 13 -74.78 69.53 67.75
C VAL A 13 -73.69 69.67 66.68
N GLY A 14 -73.59 70.81 65.98
CA GLY A 14 -72.54 71.08 64.99
C GLY A 14 -71.15 71.33 65.59
N LEU A 15 -71.02 72.14 66.65
CA LEU A 15 -69.79 72.27 67.43
C LEU A 15 -69.46 70.99 68.19
N GLY A 16 -70.48 70.26 68.65
CA GLY A 16 -70.34 68.93 69.24
C GLY A 16 -69.81 67.93 68.22
N LEU A 17 -70.30 67.96 66.98
CA LEU A 17 -69.79 67.12 65.89
C LEU A 17 -68.39 67.53 65.47
N VAL A 18 -68.07 68.82 65.32
CA VAL A 18 -66.70 69.26 64.95
C VAL A 18 -65.72 69.00 66.09
N ALA A 19 -66.10 69.23 67.35
CA ALA A 19 -65.27 68.90 68.51
C ALA A 19 -65.14 67.39 68.69
N LEU A 20 -66.19 66.60 68.42
CA LEU A 20 -66.11 65.14 68.36
C LEU A 20 -65.21 64.68 67.22
N LEU A 21 -65.25 65.33 66.05
CA LEU A 21 -64.42 65.00 64.89
C LEU A 21 -62.96 65.41 65.12
N LEU A 22 -62.71 66.56 65.75
CA LEU A 22 -61.38 66.98 66.21
C LEU A 22 -60.87 66.10 67.34
N LEU A 23 -61.71 65.70 68.29
CA LEU A 23 -61.37 64.75 69.34
C LEU A 23 -61.07 63.39 68.75
N VAL A 24 -61.84 62.91 67.78
CA VAL A 24 -61.59 61.67 67.03
C VAL A 24 -60.28 61.78 66.25
N VAL A 25 -60.02 62.89 65.56
CA VAL A 25 -58.76 63.12 64.83
C VAL A 25 -57.57 63.20 65.79
N ILE A 26 -57.71 63.85 66.95
CA ILE A 26 -56.66 63.92 67.99
C ILE A 26 -56.44 62.54 68.62
N ILE A 27 -57.51 61.80 68.92
CA ILE A 27 -57.44 60.42 69.44
C ILE A 27 -56.76 59.51 68.40
N VAL A 28 -57.13 59.59 67.13
CA VAL A 28 -56.52 58.83 66.04
C VAL A 28 -55.06 59.24 65.83
N ALA A 29 -54.75 60.54 65.87
CA ALA A 29 -53.38 61.03 65.75
C ALA A 29 -52.51 60.64 66.96
N LEU A 30 -53.06 60.57 68.18
CA LEU A 30 -52.36 60.08 69.37
C LEU A 30 -52.18 58.56 69.32
N LEU A 31 -53.20 57.80 68.90
CA LEU A 31 -53.13 56.35 68.77
C LEU A 31 -52.13 55.95 67.69
N LEU A 32 -52.13 56.60 66.53
CA LEU A 32 -51.20 56.28 65.43
C LEU A 32 -49.82 56.95 65.60
N GLY A 33 -49.75 58.11 66.23
CA GLY A 33 -48.53 58.93 66.32
C GLY A 33 -47.67 58.70 67.57
N THR A 34 -48.14 57.91 68.55
CA THR A 34 -47.38 57.59 69.78
C THR A 34 -47.14 56.09 69.91
N HIS A 35 -45.99 55.70 70.47
CA HIS A 35 -45.62 54.28 70.65
C HIS A 35 -46.63 53.53 71.52
N THR A 36 -47.00 54.10 72.67
CA THR A 36 -47.98 53.52 73.59
C THR A 36 -49.39 53.46 72.99
N GLY A 37 -49.80 54.49 72.27
CA GLY A 37 -51.09 54.51 71.55
C GLY A 37 -51.15 53.44 70.46
N SER A 38 -50.04 53.23 69.76
CA SER A 38 -49.91 52.26 68.66
C SER A 38 -49.93 50.83 69.17
N GLN A 39 -49.20 50.56 70.25
CA GLN A 39 -49.21 49.26 70.94
C GLN A 39 -50.61 48.95 71.50
N TRP A 40 -51.30 49.94 72.09
CA TRP A 40 -52.68 49.76 72.57
C TRP A 40 -53.65 49.46 71.42
N ALA A 41 -53.55 50.20 70.30
CA ALA A 41 -54.42 49.99 69.14
C ALA A 41 -54.23 48.60 68.54
N LEU A 42 -52.99 48.13 68.39
CA LEU A 42 -52.69 46.78 67.89
C LEU A 42 -53.16 45.69 68.87
N ALA A 43 -53.03 45.89 70.17
CA ALA A 43 -53.52 44.95 71.18
C ALA A 43 -55.05 44.80 71.22
N ARG A 44 -55.80 45.67 70.52
CA ARG A 44 -57.25 45.54 70.35
C ARG A 44 -57.66 44.81 69.07
N VAL A 45 -56.71 44.49 68.19
CA VAL A 45 -56.99 43.68 67.01
C VAL A 45 -57.21 42.23 67.45
N PRO A 46 -58.39 41.63 67.20
CA PRO A 46 -58.68 40.26 67.61
C PRO A 46 -57.65 39.28 67.06
N GLY A 47 -57.11 38.42 67.95
CA GLY A 47 -56.16 37.38 67.58
C GLY A 47 -54.71 37.83 67.37
N VAL A 48 -54.40 39.13 67.36
CA VAL A 48 -53.03 39.63 67.17
C VAL A 48 -52.30 39.77 68.51
N GLN A 49 -51.09 39.20 68.58
CA GLN A 49 -50.13 39.34 69.66
C GLN A 49 -48.80 39.84 69.08
N LEU A 50 -48.19 40.82 69.73
CA LEU A 50 -46.92 41.41 69.29
C LEU A 50 -45.91 41.35 70.43
N GLU A 51 -44.72 40.83 70.13
CA GLU A 51 -43.57 40.81 71.04
C GLU A 51 -42.56 41.88 70.59
N ASN A 52 -42.02 42.61 71.56
CA ASN A 52 -41.00 43.65 71.35
C ASN A 52 -41.36 44.71 70.28
N PHE A 53 -42.61 45.20 70.30
CA PHE A 53 -43.06 46.29 69.43
C PHE A 53 -42.30 47.60 69.68
N GLN A 54 -41.76 48.21 68.63
CA GLN A 54 -41.09 49.51 68.65
C GLN A 54 -41.62 50.41 67.52
N GLY A 55 -41.55 51.74 67.72
CA GLY A 55 -41.99 52.71 66.72
C GLY A 55 -43.45 53.16 66.84
N ARG A 56 -44.05 53.60 65.73
CA ARG A 56 -45.37 54.25 65.65
C ARG A 56 -46.14 53.71 64.46
N LEU A 57 -47.41 53.33 64.66
CA LEU A 57 -48.28 52.85 63.61
C LEU A 57 -48.45 53.86 62.47
N GLY A 58 -48.36 55.16 62.72
CA GLY A 58 -48.53 56.22 61.72
C GLY A 58 -47.28 56.59 60.95
N SER A 59 -46.16 55.89 61.13
CA SER A 59 -44.95 56.07 60.31
C SER A 59 -44.19 54.76 60.11
N GLN A 60 -43.22 54.46 60.97
CA GLN A 60 -42.42 53.26 60.94
C GLN A 60 -42.54 52.55 62.29
N TRP A 61 -42.73 51.24 62.23
CA TRP A 61 -42.73 50.36 63.39
C TRP A 61 -42.09 49.02 63.07
N SER A 62 -41.60 48.36 64.11
CA SER A 62 -41.05 47.01 64.00
C SER A 62 -41.50 46.15 65.18
N ALA A 63 -41.51 44.84 64.98
CA ALA A 63 -41.76 43.86 66.04
C ALA A 63 -40.88 42.63 65.80
N GLU A 64 -40.36 42.04 66.88
CA GLU A 64 -39.59 40.80 66.78
C GLU A 64 -40.48 39.63 66.41
N ARG A 65 -41.72 39.63 66.90
CA ARG A 65 -42.69 38.58 66.60
C ARG A 65 -44.09 39.16 66.54
N LEU A 66 -44.80 38.90 65.46
CA LEU A 66 -46.22 39.20 65.28
C LEU A 66 -46.94 37.88 65.07
N VAL A 67 -47.78 37.48 66.02
CA VAL A 67 -48.61 36.28 65.93
C VAL A 67 -50.05 36.69 65.74
N TRP A 68 -50.70 36.19 64.70
CA TRP A 68 -52.14 36.25 64.53
C TRP A 68 -52.70 34.84 64.67
N GLN A 69 -53.66 34.67 65.59
CA GLN A 69 -54.32 33.39 65.83
C GLN A 69 -55.83 33.58 65.91
N GLN A 70 -56.58 32.88 65.06
CA GLN A 70 -58.03 32.89 65.05
C GLN A 70 -58.56 31.45 64.90
N GLY A 71 -59.12 30.90 65.98
CA GLY A 71 -59.47 29.48 66.00
C GLY A 71 -58.22 28.61 65.95
N ALA A 72 -58.12 27.74 64.96
CA ALA A 72 -56.95 26.90 64.72
C ALA A 72 -55.99 27.49 63.65
N ASP A 73 -56.36 28.60 63.00
CA ASP A 73 -55.50 29.31 62.06
C ASP A 73 -54.42 30.08 62.83
N HIS A 74 -53.17 29.94 62.41
CA HIS A 74 -52.02 30.56 63.05
C HIS A 74 -51.07 31.14 62.00
N VAL A 75 -50.80 32.44 62.08
CA VAL A 75 -49.82 33.13 61.23
C VAL A 75 -48.83 33.85 62.15
N GLU A 76 -47.56 33.49 62.07
CA GLU A 76 -46.47 34.11 62.80
C GLU A 76 -45.51 34.79 61.83
N VAL A 77 -45.22 36.06 62.06
CA VAL A 77 -44.25 36.86 61.30
C VAL A 77 -43.11 37.23 62.24
N GLN A 78 -41.89 36.84 61.89
CA GLN A 78 -40.68 37.11 62.66
C GLN A 78 -39.91 38.29 62.07
N SER A 79 -39.41 39.14 62.96
CA SER A 79 -38.59 40.32 62.65
C SER A 79 -39.21 41.21 61.58
N VAL A 80 -40.42 41.71 61.83
CA VAL A 80 -41.13 42.60 60.89
C VAL A 80 -40.66 44.06 61.06
N ASP A 81 -40.28 44.71 59.97
CA ASP A 81 -40.03 46.17 59.86
C ASP A 81 -41.01 46.73 58.81
N PHE A 82 -41.90 47.62 59.24
CA PHE A 82 -42.93 48.19 58.39
C PHE A 82 -42.87 49.70 58.42
N ALA A 83 -42.80 50.31 57.23
CA ALA A 83 -42.88 51.74 57.03
C ALA A 83 -43.90 52.07 55.93
N TRP A 84 -44.75 53.05 56.18
CA TRP A 84 -45.74 53.51 55.23
C TRP A 84 -45.95 55.02 55.38
N THR A 85 -46.53 55.62 54.34
CA THR A 85 -46.80 57.07 54.29
C THR A 85 -48.31 57.32 54.33
N PRO A 86 -48.91 57.63 55.51
CA PRO A 86 -50.36 57.86 55.63
C PRO A 86 -50.87 59.05 54.82
N ALA A 87 -50.01 60.03 54.51
CA ALA A 87 -50.36 61.17 53.67
C ALA A 87 -50.80 60.75 52.25
N CYS A 88 -50.39 59.57 51.77
CA CYS A 88 -50.87 59.02 50.50
C CYS A 88 -52.37 58.73 50.51
N LEU A 89 -52.99 58.49 51.68
CA LEU A 89 -54.43 58.23 51.77
C LEU A 89 -55.26 59.43 51.30
N LEU A 90 -54.72 60.67 51.38
CA LEU A 90 -55.34 61.88 50.81
C LEU A 90 -55.47 61.82 49.28
N LYS A 91 -54.65 60.99 48.63
CA LYS A 91 -54.68 60.70 47.19
C LYS A 91 -55.39 59.37 46.87
N MET A 92 -56.13 58.80 47.83
CA MET A 92 -56.75 57.47 47.71
C MET A 92 -55.71 56.36 47.40
N THR A 93 -54.49 56.49 47.91
CA THR A 93 -53.41 55.50 47.73
C THR A 93 -52.84 55.05 49.08
N LEU A 94 -52.63 53.76 49.27
CA LEU A 94 -51.87 53.20 50.39
C LEU A 94 -50.42 52.99 49.93
N CYS A 95 -49.50 53.85 50.40
CA CYS A 95 -48.07 53.74 50.11
C CYS A 95 -47.36 52.98 51.21
N ILE A 96 -46.98 51.72 50.95
CA ILE A 96 -46.11 50.92 51.81
C ILE A 96 -44.68 51.12 51.29
N ASP A 97 -43.90 51.92 52.00
CA ASP A 97 -42.54 52.27 51.60
C ASP A 97 -41.58 51.10 51.86
N ARG A 98 -41.79 50.39 52.98
CA ARG A 98 -41.02 49.21 53.36
C ARG A 98 -41.87 48.19 54.10
N LEU A 99 -41.73 46.92 53.75
CA LEU A 99 -42.20 45.79 54.54
C LEU A 99 -41.14 44.70 54.47
N HIS A 100 -40.32 44.58 55.51
CA HIS A 100 -39.33 43.53 55.64
C HIS A 100 -39.79 42.53 56.69
N ALA A 101 -39.69 41.24 56.39
CA ALA A 101 -39.91 40.17 57.35
C ALA A 101 -38.85 39.09 57.15
N GLN A 102 -38.27 38.60 58.24
CA GLN A 102 -37.27 37.53 58.16
C GLN A 102 -37.94 36.20 57.81
N GLN A 103 -39.06 35.89 58.47
CA GLN A 103 -39.77 34.64 58.27
C GLN A 103 -41.28 34.84 58.49
N VAL A 104 -42.10 34.20 57.66
CA VAL A 104 -43.54 34.10 57.84
C VAL A 104 -43.90 32.62 57.92
N LEU A 105 -44.47 32.22 59.05
CA LEU A 105 -44.92 30.88 59.37
C LEU A 105 -46.45 30.87 59.35
N MET A 106 -47.04 30.05 58.50
CA MET A 106 -48.48 29.89 58.40
C MET A 106 -48.84 28.45 58.71
N HIS A 107 -49.81 28.25 59.59
CA HIS A 107 -50.37 26.96 59.91
C HIS A 107 -51.89 27.05 59.85
N PHE A 108 -52.48 26.28 58.94
CA PHE A 108 -53.94 26.23 58.78
C PHE A 108 -54.39 24.77 58.96
N PRO A 109 -55.40 24.50 59.80
CA PRO A 109 -55.93 23.15 59.96
C PRO A 109 -56.55 22.67 58.64
N PRO A 110 -56.42 21.38 58.29
CA PRO A 110 -57.09 20.82 57.12
C PRO A 110 -58.61 20.97 57.26
N SER A 111 -59.27 21.44 56.20
CA SER A 111 -60.72 21.60 56.17
C SER A 111 -61.44 20.24 56.06
N ASP A 112 -62.43 19.98 56.92
CA ASP A 112 -63.28 18.77 56.88
C ASP A 112 -64.22 18.70 55.66
N THR A 113 -64.22 19.73 54.81
CA THR A 113 -64.94 19.74 53.53
C THR A 113 -64.00 19.21 52.44
N PRO A 114 -64.36 18.15 51.70
CA PRO A 114 -63.58 17.73 50.55
C PRO A 114 -63.47 18.90 49.58
N ALA A 115 -62.26 19.15 49.07
CA ALA A 115 -62.02 20.17 48.08
C ALA A 115 -63.01 19.97 46.90
N SER A 116 -63.63 21.06 46.47
CA SER A 116 -64.52 21.04 45.30
C SER A 116 -63.70 20.70 44.05
N ASP A 117 -64.01 19.59 43.38
CA ASP A 117 -63.47 19.17 42.08
C ASP A 117 -63.98 20.08 40.93
N GLY A 118 -63.66 21.37 41.00
CA GLY A 118 -63.98 22.32 39.93
C GLY A 118 -62.80 23.25 39.64
N PRO A 119 -62.80 23.92 38.47
CA PRO A 119 -61.73 24.81 38.06
C PRO A 119 -61.49 25.91 39.11
N ILE A 120 -60.23 26.21 39.38
CA ILE A 120 -59.83 27.22 40.38
C ILE A 120 -60.51 28.54 40.04
N GLN A 121 -61.42 29.00 40.91
CA GLN A 121 -62.10 30.28 40.74
C GLN A 121 -61.33 31.37 41.47
N LEU A 122 -60.77 32.32 40.71
CA LEU A 122 -60.15 33.50 41.29
C LEU A 122 -61.20 34.63 41.49
N PRO A 123 -61.24 35.28 42.67
CA PRO A 123 -62.17 36.38 42.91
C PRO A 123 -61.82 37.60 42.04
N THR A 124 -62.81 38.43 41.68
CA THR A 124 -62.52 39.74 41.09
C THR A 124 -62.08 40.70 42.20
N LEU A 125 -60.87 41.26 42.09
CA LEU A 125 -60.28 42.08 43.15
C LEU A 125 -60.27 43.56 42.73
N ARG A 126 -61.25 44.31 43.26
CA ARG A 126 -61.30 45.77 43.15
C ARG A 126 -60.85 46.41 44.44
N LEU A 127 -59.68 47.04 44.42
CA LEU A 127 -59.21 47.76 45.59
C LEU A 127 -59.93 49.10 45.72
N PRO A 128 -60.42 49.46 46.93
CA PRO A 128 -61.02 50.77 47.19
C PRO A 128 -59.98 51.91 47.20
N LEU A 129 -58.70 51.57 47.35
CA LEU A 129 -57.54 52.47 47.34
C LEU A 129 -56.46 51.87 46.44
N ALA A 130 -55.74 52.69 45.67
CA ALA A 130 -54.55 52.20 44.96
C ALA A 130 -53.47 51.76 45.97
N LEU A 131 -52.65 50.77 45.63
CA LEU A 131 -51.55 50.28 46.48
C LEU A 131 -50.21 50.59 45.82
N GLN A 132 -49.28 51.17 46.56
CA GLN A 132 -47.90 51.34 46.12
C GLN A 132 -46.99 50.58 47.07
N LEU A 133 -46.23 49.63 46.55
CA LEU A 133 -45.26 48.79 47.26
C LEU A 133 -43.85 49.21 46.85
N GLY A 134 -43.12 49.81 47.78
CA GLY A 134 -41.74 50.28 47.58
C GLY A 134 -40.72 49.16 47.68
N ASP A 135 -40.33 48.80 48.90
CA ASP A 135 -39.32 47.78 49.20
C ASP A 135 -39.91 46.68 50.10
N ILE A 136 -40.46 45.64 49.46
CA ILE A 136 -41.00 44.47 50.15
C ILE A 136 -39.96 43.37 50.13
N GLN A 137 -39.52 42.90 51.30
CA GLN A 137 -38.54 41.80 51.43
C GLN A 137 -39.05 40.74 52.39
N LEU A 138 -39.01 39.48 51.98
CA LEU A 138 -39.39 38.34 52.80
C LEU A 138 -38.32 37.25 52.72
N GLY A 139 -37.66 36.98 53.85
CA GLY A 139 -36.56 36.01 53.92
C GLY A 139 -37.03 34.57 53.66
N GLY A 140 -38.10 34.12 54.33
CA GLY A 140 -38.68 32.80 54.10
C GLY A 140 -40.17 32.72 54.43
N LEU A 141 -40.94 32.02 53.60
CA LEU A 141 -42.35 31.71 53.83
C LEU A 141 -42.52 30.20 54.04
N GLN A 142 -43.07 29.80 55.16
CA GLN A 142 -43.37 28.41 55.47
C GLN A 142 -44.87 28.24 55.69
N LEU A 143 -45.45 27.24 55.04
CA LEU A 143 -46.83 26.83 55.20
C LEU A 143 -46.84 25.38 55.67
N ASP A 144 -47.42 25.13 56.86
CA ASP A 144 -47.51 23.81 57.49
C ASP A 144 -46.16 23.08 57.60
N GLY A 145 -45.10 23.84 57.89
CA GLY A 145 -43.72 23.34 57.99
C GLY A 145 -43.02 23.11 56.65
N VAL A 146 -43.69 23.35 55.52
CA VAL A 146 -43.11 23.29 54.18
C VAL A 146 -42.76 24.69 53.70
N GLU A 147 -41.51 24.89 53.32
CA GLU A 147 -41.05 26.15 52.77
C GLU A 147 -41.57 26.36 51.34
N GLN A 148 -42.24 27.50 51.11
CA GLN A 148 -42.89 27.83 49.86
C GLN A 148 -42.02 28.72 48.97
N LEU A 149 -41.29 29.67 49.57
CA LEU A 149 -40.39 30.61 48.89
C LEU A 149 -39.40 31.22 49.88
N ARG A 150 -38.24 31.66 49.37
CA ARG A 150 -37.20 32.44 50.07
C ARG A 150 -36.80 33.67 49.27
N ASP A 151 -36.17 34.61 49.97
CA ASP A 151 -35.54 35.80 49.40
C ASP A 151 -36.46 36.62 48.47
N LEU A 152 -37.76 36.66 48.77
CA LEU A 152 -38.71 37.42 47.96
C LEU A 152 -38.40 38.91 48.10
N LYS A 153 -38.13 39.57 46.97
CA LYS A 153 -38.03 41.03 46.86
C LYS A 153 -39.04 41.52 45.84
N LEU A 154 -39.94 42.42 46.24
CA LEU A 154 -41.03 42.88 45.40
C LEU A 154 -41.17 44.42 45.46
N ALA A 155 -41.26 45.02 44.28
CA ALA A 155 -41.68 46.40 44.07
C ALA A 155 -42.81 46.42 43.03
N ALA A 156 -43.94 47.04 43.36
CA ALA A 156 -45.14 46.99 42.52
C ALA A 156 -46.14 48.12 42.83
N HIS A 157 -46.99 48.44 41.86
CA HIS A 157 -48.13 49.35 42.02
C HIS A 157 -49.41 48.66 41.59
N TRP A 158 -50.42 48.67 42.45
CA TRP A 158 -51.77 48.25 42.12
C TRP A 158 -52.65 49.48 41.90
N THR A 159 -53.07 49.68 40.65
CA THR A 159 -53.96 50.79 40.24
C THR A 159 -55.23 50.25 39.58
N ALA A 160 -56.08 51.14 39.06
CA ALA A 160 -57.24 50.75 38.25
C ALA A 160 -56.85 49.99 36.97
N GLU A 161 -55.60 50.11 36.50
CA GLU A 161 -55.09 49.40 35.33
C GLU A 161 -54.61 47.97 35.64
N GLY A 162 -54.54 47.60 36.92
CA GLY A 162 -54.04 46.31 37.42
C GLY A 162 -52.84 46.43 38.36
N LEU A 163 -52.29 45.28 38.73
CA LEU A 163 -51.04 45.12 39.47
C LEU A 163 -49.86 45.17 38.49
N LYS A 164 -49.19 46.32 38.43
CA LYS A 164 -47.92 46.49 37.73
C LYS A 164 -46.78 46.06 38.64
N ILE A 165 -46.07 45.02 38.27
CA ILE A 165 -44.88 44.52 38.95
C ILE A 165 -43.67 45.18 38.31
N ASP A 166 -42.99 46.08 39.03
CA ASP A 166 -41.78 46.73 38.52
C ASP A 166 -40.58 45.77 38.61
N SER A 167 -40.48 45.03 39.72
CA SER A 167 -39.51 43.96 39.90
C SER A 167 -40.00 42.98 40.95
N ALA A 168 -39.93 41.68 40.64
CA ALA A 168 -40.10 40.60 41.59
C ALA A 168 -38.93 39.63 41.44
N HIS A 169 -38.19 39.42 42.53
CA HIS A 169 -37.18 38.37 42.68
C HIS A 169 -37.71 37.37 43.69
N LEU A 170 -37.69 36.09 43.36
CA LEU A 170 -38.07 35.03 44.29
C LEU A 170 -37.22 33.79 44.07
N GLN A 171 -36.91 33.10 45.15
CA GLN A 171 -36.18 31.84 45.13
C GLN A 171 -37.03 30.72 45.71
N ARG A 172 -37.07 29.56 45.05
CA ARG A 172 -37.62 28.32 45.60
C ARG A 172 -36.65 27.19 45.31
N ASP A 173 -36.16 26.55 46.36
CA ASP A 173 -35.07 25.57 46.25
C ASP A 173 -33.86 26.16 45.48
N ALA A 174 -33.49 25.57 44.35
CA ALA A 174 -32.45 26.06 43.44
C ALA A 174 -32.98 26.85 42.23
N LEU A 175 -34.29 27.16 42.22
CA LEU A 175 -34.93 27.98 41.18
C LEU A 175 -34.89 29.44 41.60
N VAL A 176 -34.36 30.29 40.73
CA VAL A 176 -34.37 31.75 40.92
C VAL A 176 -35.17 32.38 39.79
N LEU A 177 -36.20 33.15 40.14
CA LEU A 177 -37.09 33.79 39.19
C LEU A 177 -37.06 35.30 39.40
N ASP A 178 -36.67 36.02 38.34
CA ASP A 178 -36.73 37.47 38.24
C ASP A 178 -37.77 37.84 37.19
N LEU A 179 -38.78 38.63 37.54
CA LEU A 179 -39.84 39.02 36.60
C LEU A 179 -40.33 40.46 36.79
N ASN A 180 -40.91 41.00 35.73
CA ASN A 180 -41.67 42.24 35.72
C ASN A 180 -42.86 42.11 34.78
N GLY A 181 -43.86 42.99 34.92
CA GLY A 181 -45.01 43.00 34.02
C GLY A 181 -46.29 43.52 34.64
N LEU A 182 -47.42 43.10 34.07
CA LEU A 182 -48.75 43.55 34.44
C LEU A 182 -49.67 42.34 34.64
N LEU A 183 -50.38 42.33 35.77
CA LEU A 183 -51.45 41.40 36.08
C LEU A 183 -52.74 42.18 36.33
N LYS A 184 -53.82 41.86 35.61
CA LYS A 184 -55.13 42.50 35.79
C LYS A 184 -56.06 41.56 36.54
N PRO A 185 -56.36 41.79 37.83
CA PRO A 185 -57.18 40.88 38.64
C PRO A 185 -58.70 41.09 38.43
N GLU A 186 -59.11 41.23 37.17
CA GLU A 186 -60.49 41.35 36.70
C GLU A 186 -60.69 40.45 35.47
N GLY A 187 -61.93 40.00 35.21
CA GLY A 187 -62.24 39.13 34.08
C GLY A 187 -61.49 37.79 34.16
N ASP A 188 -60.82 37.42 33.07
CA ASP A 188 -60.05 36.16 32.95
C ASP A 188 -58.61 36.24 33.50
N TRP A 189 -58.32 37.28 34.29
CA TRP A 189 -57.00 37.58 34.84
C TRP A 189 -55.87 37.75 33.79
N PRO A 190 -55.96 38.75 32.88
CA PRO A 190 -54.90 39.01 31.90
C PRO A 190 -53.54 39.20 32.54
N LEU A 191 -52.55 38.44 32.08
CA LEU A 191 -51.16 38.43 32.52
C LEU A 191 -50.24 38.75 31.32
N SER A 192 -49.33 39.70 31.51
CA SER A 192 -48.22 39.96 30.59
C SER A 192 -46.96 40.18 31.42
N VAL A 193 -46.07 39.20 31.43
CA VAL A 193 -44.83 39.23 32.21
C VAL A 193 -43.64 38.79 31.39
N GLN A 194 -42.51 39.45 31.64
CA GLN A 194 -41.21 39.09 31.10
C GLN A 194 -40.23 38.88 32.25
N GLY A 195 -39.25 38.01 32.05
CA GLY A 195 -38.34 37.68 33.14
C GLY A 195 -37.26 36.69 32.77
N GLN A 196 -36.51 36.27 33.77
CA GLN A 196 -35.50 35.25 33.68
C GLN A 196 -35.72 34.21 34.77
N LEU A 197 -35.75 32.94 34.36
CA LEU A 197 -35.78 31.80 35.25
C LEU A 197 -34.44 31.08 35.19
N GLN A 198 -33.75 31.00 36.32
CA GLN A 198 -32.53 30.20 36.47
C GLN A 198 -32.93 28.84 37.05
N LEU A 199 -32.61 27.78 36.32
CA LEU A 199 -32.80 26.40 36.72
C LEU A 199 -31.53 25.84 37.39
N PRO A 200 -31.64 24.75 38.15
CA PRO A 200 -30.47 24.12 38.77
C PRO A 200 -29.46 23.68 37.70
N PRO A 201 -28.15 23.92 37.89
CA PRO A 201 -27.13 23.57 36.91
C PRO A 201 -27.08 22.05 36.68
N GLN A 202 -26.88 21.65 35.42
CA GLN A 202 -26.79 20.25 34.99
C GLN A 202 -25.39 19.99 34.42
N ASP A 203 -24.71 18.91 34.85
CA ASP A 203 -23.32 18.60 34.48
C ASP A 203 -22.35 19.78 34.69
N GLY A 204 -22.60 20.59 35.73
CA GLY A 204 -21.81 21.78 36.04
C GLY A 204 -22.05 22.98 35.10
N GLN A 205 -22.98 22.86 34.14
CA GLN A 205 -23.38 23.97 33.27
C GLN A 205 -24.60 24.72 33.82
N PRO A 206 -24.61 26.07 33.78
CA PRO A 206 -25.79 26.85 34.15
C PRO A 206 -26.94 26.58 33.17
N TRP A 207 -28.18 26.72 33.62
CA TRP A 207 -29.35 26.60 32.75
C TRP A 207 -30.31 27.75 33.03
N ALA A 208 -30.54 28.62 32.05
CA ALA A 208 -31.37 29.80 32.20
C ALA A 208 -32.36 29.95 31.05
N LEU A 209 -33.57 30.38 31.36
CA LEU A 209 -34.64 30.68 30.41
C LEU A 209 -35.01 32.16 30.50
N ALA A 210 -34.95 32.88 29.38
CA ALA A 210 -35.56 34.19 29.25
C ALA A 210 -37.03 34.01 28.87
N LEU A 211 -37.95 34.39 29.77
CA LEU A 211 -39.38 34.15 29.68
C LEU A 211 -40.13 35.36 29.10
N ASP A 212 -41.08 35.11 28.21
CA ASP A 212 -42.12 36.04 27.76
C ASP A 212 -43.47 35.31 27.82
N ILE A 213 -44.33 35.72 28.76
CA ILE A 213 -45.60 35.07 29.06
C ILE A 213 -46.73 36.08 28.87
N GLN A 214 -47.71 35.76 28.03
CA GLN A 214 -48.83 36.64 27.71
C GLN A 214 -50.13 35.85 27.60
N GLY A 215 -51.25 36.40 28.06
CA GLY A 215 -52.57 35.79 27.89
C GLY A 215 -53.45 35.95 29.10
N ASP A 216 -54.39 35.02 29.28
CA ASP A 216 -55.38 35.03 30.35
C ASP A 216 -55.11 33.89 31.33
N LEU A 217 -54.83 34.21 32.60
CA LEU A 217 -54.44 33.23 33.62
C LEU A 217 -55.53 32.16 33.89
N LEU A 218 -56.81 32.53 33.77
CA LEU A 218 -57.96 31.62 33.92
C LEU A 218 -58.29 30.83 32.64
N LYS A 219 -57.68 31.16 31.50
CA LYS A 219 -57.90 30.47 30.22
C LYS A 219 -56.61 29.88 29.68
N THR A 220 -55.80 30.67 28.99
CA THR A 220 -54.60 30.19 28.29
C THR A 220 -53.53 31.26 28.31
N LEU A 221 -52.33 30.86 28.73
CA LEU A 221 -51.11 31.64 28.63
C LEU A 221 -50.26 31.13 27.47
N GLN A 222 -49.82 32.05 26.63
CA GLN A 222 -48.79 31.82 25.64
C GLN A 222 -47.43 31.99 26.32
N LEU A 223 -46.59 30.95 26.20
CA LEU A 223 -45.23 30.92 26.71
C LEU A 223 -44.27 30.96 25.52
N LYS A 224 -43.34 31.90 25.55
CA LYS A 224 -42.11 31.86 24.76
C LYS A 224 -40.93 31.95 25.71
N ALA A 225 -39.98 31.04 25.58
CA ALA A 225 -38.77 31.06 26.40
C ALA A 225 -37.51 30.71 25.60
N ASP A 226 -36.54 31.61 25.61
CA ASP A 226 -35.21 31.37 25.04
C ASP A 226 -34.32 30.72 26.11
N SER A 227 -33.98 29.45 25.90
CA SER A 227 -33.16 28.63 26.80
C SER A 227 -31.69 28.73 26.44
N SER A 228 -30.83 28.83 27.44
CA SER A 228 -29.38 29.00 27.29
C SER A 228 -28.60 28.21 28.35
N GLY A 229 -27.32 27.94 28.06
CA GLY A 229 -26.44 27.13 28.92
C GLY A 229 -26.53 25.64 28.58
N TYR A 230 -26.96 24.80 29.52
CA TYR A 230 -27.05 23.34 29.35
C TYR A 230 -27.86 22.89 28.12
N LEU A 231 -29.01 23.53 27.87
CA LEU A 231 -29.89 23.24 26.74
C LEU A 231 -30.16 24.53 25.95
N PRO A 232 -29.31 24.91 24.98
CA PRO A 232 -29.54 26.07 24.15
C PRO A 232 -30.66 25.80 23.13
N GLY A 233 -31.74 26.57 23.18
CA GLY A 233 -32.90 26.35 22.31
C GLY A 233 -34.07 27.27 22.58
N LEU A 234 -35.15 27.10 21.80
CA LEU A 234 -36.38 27.88 21.91
C LEU A 234 -37.53 26.99 22.38
N LEU A 235 -38.19 27.39 23.46
CA LEU A 235 -39.40 26.78 24.01
C LEU A 235 -40.60 27.68 23.68
N THR A 236 -41.64 27.13 23.08
CA THR A 236 -42.88 27.85 22.75
C THR A 236 -44.09 27.00 23.08
N GLY A 237 -45.20 27.59 23.49
CA GLY A 237 -46.40 26.81 23.76
C GLY A 237 -47.54 27.57 24.39
N GLU A 238 -48.59 26.82 24.70
CA GLU A 238 -49.78 27.27 25.41
C GLU A 238 -49.92 26.44 26.69
N LEU A 239 -50.21 27.07 27.82
CA LEU A 239 -50.50 26.39 29.09
C LEU A 239 -51.74 26.98 29.77
N GLN A 240 -52.47 26.14 30.49
CA GLN A 240 -53.62 26.53 31.31
C GLN A 240 -53.29 26.26 32.78
N PRO A 241 -52.54 27.18 33.45
CA PRO A 241 -51.91 26.91 34.75
C PRO A 241 -52.89 26.63 35.90
N LEU A 242 -54.13 27.13 35.78
CA LEU A 242 -55.18 27.01 36.80
C LEU A 242 -56.29 26.02 36.43
N ALA A 243 -56.23 25.44 35.23
CA ALA A 243 -57.16 24.38 34.84
C ALA A 243 -56.75 23.06 35.50
N GLU A 244 -57.72 22.18 35.75
CA GLU A 244 -57.47 20.88 36.37
C GLU A 244 -56.43 20.10 35.57
N HIS A 245 -55.49 19.49 36.30
CA HIS A 245 -54.41 18.68 35.75
C HIS A 245 -53.46 19.42 34.78
N LEU A 246 -53.44 20.76 34.74
CA LEU A 246 -52.49 21.55 33.96
C LEU A 246 -52.43 21.16 32.46
N PRO A 247 -53.45 21.43 31.64
CA PRO A 247 -53.37 21.24 30.20
C PRO A 247 -52.26 22.12 29.58
N ALA A 248 -51.40 21.53 28.75
CA ALA A 248 -50.38 22.27 28.02
C ALA A 248 -50.07 21.66 26.64
N ARG A 249 -49.70 22.53 25.70
CA ARG A 249 -49.12 22.19 24.39
C ARG A 249 -47.82 22.95 24.24
N ILE A 250 -46.68 22.24 24.26
CA ILE A 250 -45.34 22.82 24.29
C ILE A 250 -44.50 22.26 23.14
N LYS A 251 -43.67 23.10 22.54
CA LYS A 251 -42.71 22.78 21.49
C LYS A 251 -41.33 23.33 21.88
N LEU A 252 -40.33 22.46 21.91
CA LEU A 252 -38.92 22.78 22.11
C LEU A 252 -38.15 22.51 20.82
N THR A 253 -37.30 23.46 20.42
CA THR A 253 -36.35 23.30 19.30
C THR A 253 -34.94 23.67 19.72
N ALA A 254 -33.96 22.83 19.42
CA ALA A 254 -32.53 23.12 19.64
C ALA A 254 -31.70 22.68 18.43
N GLU A 255 -30.71 23.49 18.03
CA GLU A 255 -29.84 23.15 16.89
C GLU A 255 -28.88 22.02 17.24
N HIS A 256 -28.28 22.10 18.44
CA HIS A 256 -27.30 21.16 18.94
C HIS A 256 -27.54 20.96 20.43
N PHE A 257 -27.76 19.71 20.85
CA PHE A 257 -27.87 19.38 22.26
C PHE A 257 -27.07 18.13 22.59
N LYS A 258 -26.16 18.26 23.56
CA LYS A 258 -25.34 17.16 24.06
C LYS A 258 -25.68 16.93 25.54
N PRO A 259 -26.38 15.83 25.88
CA PRO A 259 -26.88 15.60 27.24
C PRO A 259 -25.81 15.53 28.32
N SER A 260 -24.60 15.08 27.97
CA SER A 260 -23.46 15.04 28.89
C SER A 260 -22.13 15.26 28.17
N ALA A 261 -21.21 15.96 28.84
CA ALA A 261 -19.87 16.23 28.32
C ALA A 261 -19.02 14.95 28.13
N ALA A 262 -19.32 13.88 28.87
CA ALA A 262 -18.61 12.61 28.78
C ALA A 262 -18.92 11.82 27.49
N LEU A 263 -20.01 12.15 26.79
CA LEU A 263 -20.37 11.50 25.54
C LEU A 263 -19.47 11.98 24.38
N PRO A 264 -19.21 11.16 23.35
CA PRO A 264 -18.57 11.61 22.12
C PRO A 264 -19.49 12.56 21.33
N ASP A 265 -18.91 13.39 20.46
CA ASP A 265 -19.65 14.36 19.64
C ASP A 265 -20.58 13.68 18.61
N THR A 266 -20.31 12.42 18.28
CA THR A 266 -21.16 11.56 17.45
C THR A 266 -22.52 11.25 18.08
N LEU A 267 -22.71 11.49 19.39
CA LEU A 267 -23.97 11.31 20.12
C LEU A 267 -24.68 12.65 20.44
N GLN A 268 -24.27 13.75 19.81
CA GLN A 268 -24.99 15.02 19.89
C GLN A 268 -26.33 14.92 19.14
N LEU A 269 -27.40 15.47 19.72
CA LEU A 269 -28.70 15.60 19.09
C LEU A 269 -28.71 16.88 18.25
N ASP A 270 -28.58 16.73 16.94
CA ASP A 270 -28.73 17.82 15.99
C ASP A 270 -30.19 17.97 15.56
N GLN A 271 -30.63 19.21 15.36
CA GLN A 271 -31.98 19.55 14.94
C GLN A 271 -33.06 18.93 15.84
N LEU A 272 -32.83 18.98 17.15
CA LEU A 272 -33.76 18.46 18.14
C LEU A 272 -35.08 19.22 18.05
N LEU A 273 -36.16 18.48 17.79
CA LEU A 273 -37.53 18.95 17.87
C LEU A 273 -38.28 18.05 18.86
N LEU A 274 -38.88 18.64 19.88
CA LEU A 274 -39.70 17.93 20.86
C LEU A 274 -41.04 18.65 21.02
N THR A 275 -42.13 17.91 20.92
CA THR A 275 -43.49 18.42 21.17
C THR A 275 -44.14 17.61 22.30
N ALA A 276 -44.89 18.29 23.16
CA ALA A 276 -45.61 17.71 24.27
C ALA A 276 -47.04 18.27 24.29
N GLU A 277 -48.06 17.43 24.24
CA GLU A 277 -49.46 17.85 24.29
C GLU A 277 -50.29 16.95 25.20
N GLY A 278 -51.00 17.53 26.16
CA GLY A 278 -51.84 16.77 27.09
C GLY A 278 -52.02 17.47 28.43
N ASN A 279 -52.18 16.69 29.50
CA ASN A 279 -52.31 17.16 30.88
C ASN A 279 -51.72 16.13 31.85
N LEU A 280 -51.65 16.43 33.14
CA LEU A 280 -51.07 15.59 34.20
C LEU A 280 -51.89 14.33 34.55
N ASP A 281 -53.15 14.23 34.15
CA ASP A 281 -54.02 13.08 34.45
C ASP A 281 -53.99 12.04 33.33
N SER A 282 -54.23 12.46 32.08
CA SER A 282 -54.12 11.59 30.90
C SER A 282 -52.68 11.40 30.40
N GLY A 283 -51.76 12.21 30.91
CA GLY A 283 -50.38 12.34 30.44
C GLY A 283 -50.23 13.29 29.26
N TYR A 284 -48.97 13.67 29.00
CA TYR A 284 -48.53 14.44 27.84
C TYR A 284 -48.01 13.51 26.76
N LEU A 285 -48.66 13.54 25.60
CA LEU A 285 -48.17 12.89 24.40
C LEU A 285 -46.91 13.60 23.92
N ILE A 286 -45.80 12.86 23.90
CA ILE A 286 -44.49 13.33 23.44
C ILE A 286 -44.24 12.82 22.02
N ASP A 287 -43.92 13.73 21.10
CA ASP A 287 -43.39 13.40 19.77
C ASP A 287 -42.09 14.19 19.57
N GLY A 288 -40.99 13.46 19.36
CA GLY A 288 -39.64 14.00 19.28
C GLY A 288 -38.86 13.45 18.08
N SER A 289 -37.99 14.28 17.51
CA SER A 289 -37.07 13.89 16.45
C SER A 289 -35.72 14.61 16.57
N ALA A 290 -34.65 13.95 16.15
CA ALA A 290 -33.30 14.51 16.08
C ALA A 290 -32.44 13.71 15.09
N ASN A 291 -31.28 14.26 14.71
CA ASN A 291 -30.26 13.55 13.95
C ASN A 291 -29.00 13.40 14.80
N LEU A 292 -28.41 12.21 14.79
CA LEU A 292 -27.10 11.95 15.39
C LEU A 292 -26.05 12.04 14.29
N PRO A 293 -24.97 12.85 14.43
CA PRO A 293 -23.99 13.07 13.37
C PRO A 293 -23.37 11.79 12.82
N ALA A 294 -22.96 10.88 13.72
CA ALA A 294 -22.36 9.57 13.43
C ALA A 294 -21.15 9.57 12.44
N GLU A 295 -20.22 8.63 12.59
CA GLU A 295 -19.23 8.38 11.54
C GLU A 295 -19.87 7.67 10.35
N LYS A 296 -19.50 8.02 9.12
CA LYS A 296 -20.04 7.38 7.88
C LYS A 296 -21.54 7.62 7.62
N GLY A 297 -22.12 8.68 8.18
CA GLY A 297 -23.45 9.20 7.85
C GLY A 297 -24.40 9.27 9.06
N PRO A 298 -25.37 10.20 9.05
CA PRO A 298 -26.22 10.47 10.21
C PRO A 298 -27.18 9.33 10.55
N VAL A 299 -27.57 9.22 11.81
CA VAL A 299 -28.59 8.30 12.31
C VAL A 299 -29.80 9.11 12.77
N ALA A 300 -30.96 8.86 12.15
CA ALA A 300 -32.20 9.53 12.52
C ALA A 300 -32.74 8.94 13.83
N LEU A 301 -33.19 9.82 14.72
CA LEU A 301 -33.84 9.49 15.98
C LEU A 301 -35.30 9.97 15.92
N SER A 302 -36.24 9.08 16.25
CA SER A 302 -37.63 9.45 16.52
C SER A 302 -38.12 8.85 17.84
N LEU A 303 -38.85 9.64 18.62
CA LEU A 303 -39.40 9.28 19.91
C LEU A 303 -40.91 9.57 19.93
N LYS A 304 -41.70 8.58 20.32
CA LYS A 304 -43.12 8.72 20.62
C LYS A 304 -43.45 8.11 21.97
N GLY A 305 -44.17 8.84 22.80
CA GLY A 305 -44.55 8.35 24.12
C GLY A 305 -45.64 9.17 24.80
N ASN A 306 -45.99 8.76 26.01
CA ASN A 306 -46.88 9.50 26.91
C ASN A 306 -46.21 9.59 28.28
N VAL A 307 -46.20 10.77 28.90
CA VAL A 307 -45.55 11.01 30.21
C VAL A 307 -46.54 11.68 31.16
N ASP A 308 -46.69 11.14 32.37
CA ASP A 308 -47.52 11.69 33.43
C ASP A 308 -46.73 11.84 34.74
N ALA A 309 -47.41 12.19 35.83
CA ALA A 309 -46.77 12.37 37.14
C ALA A 309 -46.22 11.06 37.75
N ASN A 310 -46.75 9.90 37.36
CA ASN A 310 -46.43 8.59 37.92
C ASN A 310 -45.43 7.81 37.07
N GLY A 311 -45.33 8.10 35.77
CA GLY A 311 -44.49 7.35 34.85
C GLY A 311 -44.51 7.83 33.40
N ALA A 312 -43.94 7.00 32.52
CA ALA A 312 -43.89 7.24 31.09
C ALA A 312 -44.06 5.94 30.31
N THR A 313 -44.79 6.00 29.20
CA THR A 313 -44.86 4.92 28.22
C THR A 313 -44.17 5.37 26.95
N ILE A 314 -43.10 4.69 26.55
CA ILE A 314 -42.44 4.86 25.25
C ILE A 314 -43.15 3.93 24.26
N ALA A 315 -43.94 4.53 23.36
CA ALA A 315 -44.61 3.79 22.28
C ALA A 315 -43.61 3.37 21.18
N GLY A 316 -42.58 4.18 20.94
CA GLY A 316 -41.48 3.85 20.04
C GLY A 316 -40.34 4.85 20.14
N LEU A 317 -39.13 4.36 20.39
CA LEU A 317 -37.87 5.06 20.22
C LEU A 317 -37.10 4.34 19.10
N ASP A 318 -37.05 4.96 17.94
CA ASP A 318 -36.41 4.39 16.75
C ASP A 318 -35.15 5.17 16.41
N LEU A 319 -34.06 4.43 16.23
CA LEU A 319 -32.78 4.90 15.71
C LEU A 319 -32.53 4.18 14.39
N ALA A 320 -32.48 4.91 13.28
CA ALA A 320 -32.35 4.33 11.95
C ALA A 320 -31.24 5.01 11.14
N ALA A 321 -30.30 4.22 10.63
CA ALA A 321 -29.35 4.67 9.61
C ALA A 321 -29.92 4.48 8.19
N ASP A 322 -30.67 3.40 7.99
CA ASP A 322 -31.47 3.08 6.79
C ASP A 322 -32.57 2.05 7.13
N ASP A 323 -33.38 1.63 6.14
CA ASP A 323 -34.51 0.70 6.32
C ASP A 323 -34.12 -0.70 6.85
N GLN A 324 -32.85 -1.10 6.70
CA GLN A 324 -32.31 -2.38 7.15
C GLN A 324 -31.38 -2.25 8.37
N GLN A 325 -31.09 -1.02 8.82
CA GLN A 325 -30.18 -0.70 9.90
C GLN A 325 -30.89 0.12 10.98
N ARG A 326 -31.50 -0.57 11.96
CA ARG A 326 -32.37 0.07 12.95
C ARG A 326 -32.27 -0.53 14.36
N LEU A 327 -32.56 0.31 15.34
CA LEU A 327 -32.79 -0.05 16.73
C LEU A 327 -34.13 0.57 17.15
N ALA A 328 -35.09 -0.27 17.51
CA ALA A 328 -36.39 0.12 18.01
C ALA A 328 -36.52 -0.30 19.48
N ILE A 329 -36.96 0.62 20.33
CA ILE A 329 -37.18 0.39 21.76
C ILE A 329 -38.58 0.86 22.12
N ASN A 330 -39.34 0.03 22.82
CA ASN A 330 -40.61 0.42 23.44
C ASN A 330 -40.60 -0.01 24.91
N GLY A 331 -41.44 0.61 25.74
CA GLY A 331 -41.41 0.30 27.16
C GLY A 331 -42.27 1.18 28.04
N LYS A 332 -42.27 0.86 29.33
CA LYS A 332 -42.95 1.61 30.38
C LYS A 332 -41.98 1.88 31.52
N MET A 333 -42.05 3.08 32.08
CA MET A 333 -41.27 3.56 33.20
C MET A 333 -42.25 4.01 34.29
N ASN A 334 -41.95 3.72 35.55
CA ASN A 334 -42.72 4.14 36.71
C ASN A 334 -41.75 4.68 37.77
N TRP A 335 -42.10 5.80 38.39
CA TRP A 335 -41.32 6.44 39.44
C TRP A 335 -42.14 6.78 40.70
N GLN A 336 -43.37 6.28 40.82
CA GLN A 336 -44.29 6.62 41.92
C GLN A 336 -43.82 6.09 43.29
N ARG A 337 -43.22 4.90 43.33
CA ARG A 337 -42.75 4.24 44.58
C ARG A 337 -41.27 3.82 44.54
N GLY A 338 -40.55 4.25 43.50
CA GLY A 338 -39.23 3.77 43.11
C GLY A 338 -39.13 3.71 41.58
N PHE A 339 -37.91 3.74 41.03
CA PHE A 339 -37.73 3.70 39.57
C PHE A 339 -37.75 2.26 39.07
N SER A 340 -38.76 1.93 38.25
CA SER A 340 -38.85 0.67 37.52
C SER A 340 -39.09 0.91 36.04
N ALA A 341 -38.51 0.08 35.18
CA ALA A 341 -38.67 0.18 33.74
C ALA A 341 -38.78 -1.20 33.09
N ASP A 342 -39.79 -1.40 32.25
CA ASP A 342 -39.92 -2.55 31.36
C ASP A 342 -39.68 -2.07 29.92
N ALA A 343 -38.82 -2.74 29.17
CA ALA A 343 -38.55 -2.40 27.78
C ALA A 343 -38.42 -3.64 26.90
N SER A 344 -38.90 -3.53 25.66
CA SER A 344 -38.62 -4.47 24.58
C SER A 344 -37.70 -3.79 23.57
N ILE A 345 -36.66 -4.50 23.16
CA ILE A 345 -35.62 -4.01 22.27
C ILE A 345 -35.65 -4.88 21.00
N ASP A 346 -35.74 -4.25 19.84
CA ASP A 346 -35.61 -4.89 18.52
C ASP A 346 -34.49 -4.20 17.72
N TRP A 347 -33.43 -4.94 17.45
CA TRP A 347 -32.24 -4.49 16.74
C TRP A 347 -32.10 -5.28 15.44
N LEU A 348 -31.78 -4.59 14.35
CA LEU A 348 -31.41 -5.19 13.07
C LEU A 348 -30.26 -4.40 12.44
N ASP A 349 -29.09 -5.04 12.34
CA ASP A 349 -27.84 -4.53 11.73
C ASP A 349 -27.51 -3.06 12.11
N PHE A 350 -27.93 -2.61 13.31
CA PHE A 350 -27.75 -1.22 13.72
C PHE A 350 -26.25 -0.87 13.87
N PRO A 351 -25.74 0.14 13.16
CA PRO A 351 -24.31 0.40 13.06
C PRO A 351 -23.84 1.28 14.23
N TRP A 352 -23.97 0.79 15.47
CA TRP A 352 -23.66 1.55 16.68
C TRP A 352 -22.21 2.08 16.73
N GLN A 353 -21.26 1.44 16.05
CA GLN A 353 -19.87 1.91 16.00
C GLN A 353 -19.74 3.27 15.29
N ARG A 354 -20.73 3.66 14.48
CA ARG A 354 -20.80 5.03 13.94
C ARG A 354 -21.04 6.05 15.05
N LEU A 355 -21.77 5.67 16.09
CA LEU A 355 -22.01 6.50 17.26
C LEU A 355 -20.86 6.42 18.27
N TYR A 356 -20.09 5.33 18.27
CA TYR A 356 -18.96 5.12 19.17
C TYR A 356 -17.79 4.38 18.46
N PRO A 357 -16.90 5.09 17.76
CA PRO A 357 -15.90 4.49 16.89
C PRO A 357 -14.79 3.76 17.65
N LEU A 358 -14.41 2.58 17.15
CA LEU A 358 -13.34 1.72 17.69
C LEU A 358 -12.12 1.71 16.75
N ALA A 359 -10.93 1.41 17.27
CA ALA A 359 -9.68 1.35 16.48
C ALA A 359 -9.67 0.21 15.44
N SER A 360 -10.44 -0.86 15.67
CA SER A 360 -10.57 -2.02 14.76
C SER A 360 -11.96 -2.62 14.87
N GLU A 361 -12.56 -3.00 13.74
CA GLU A 361 -13.87 -3.66 13.73
C GLU A 361 -13.78 -5.03 14.44
N PRO A 362 -14.76 -5.37 15.29
CA PRO A 362 -14.80 -6.68 15.93
C PRO A 362 -15.07 -7.76 14.88
N GLN A 363 -14.39 -8.91 15.00
CA GLN A 363 -14.60 -10.05 14.10
C GLN A 363 -16.01 -10.67 14.21
N VAL A 364 -16.72 -10.36 15.29
CA VAL A 364 -18.10 -10.76 15.54
C VAL A 364 -18.97 -9.52 15.65
N ALA A 365 -20.01 -9.42 14.82
CA ALA A 365 -20.95 -8.30 14.81
C ALA A 365 -22.38 -8.77 15.09
N LEU A 366 -23.16 -7.96 15.81
CA LEU A 366 -24.57 -8.23 16.09
C LEU A 366 -25.41 -7.98 14.83
N HIS A 367 -26.07 -9.02 14.32
CA HIS A 367 -26.97 -8.94 13.17
C HIS A 367 -28.40 -8.61 13.58
N ALA A 368 -28.94 -9.34 14.56
CA ALA A 368 -30.26 -9.09 15.10
C ALA A 368 -30.27 -9.31 16.61
N PHE A 369 -31.05 -8.54 17.35
CA PHE A 369 -31.28 -8.77 18.78
C PHE A 369 -32.72 -8.47 19.12
N LYS A 370 -33.36 -9.40 19.81
CA LYS A 370 -34.66 -9.21 20.44
C LYS A 370 -34.56 -9.54 21.90
N GLY A 371 -34.98 -8.64 22.77
CA GLY A 371 -34.96 -8.91 24.20
C GLY A 371 -35.96 -8.07 24.97
N ASP A 372 -36.54 -8.70 26.00
CA ASP A 372 -37.38 -8.05 26.97
C ASP A 372 -36.58 -7.89 28.27
N ILE A 373 -36.56 -6.68 28.82
CA ILE A 373 -35.85 -6.33 30.05
C ILE A 373 -36.81 -5.66 31.02
N SER A 374 -36.77 -6.09 32.27
CA SER A 374 -37.42 -5.45 33.41
C SER A 374 -36.35 -5.01 34.39
N TYR A 375 -36.40 -3.74 34.80
CA TYR A 375 -35.51 -3.10 35.73
C TYR A 375 -36.29 -2.62 36.94
N THR A 376 -35.80 -2.86 38.14
CA THR A 376 -36.38 -2.34 39.39
C THR A 376 -35.27 -2.16 40.41
N ASP A 377 -35.11 -0.94 40.94
CA ASP A 377 -34.21 -0.63 42.06
C ASP A 377 -32.78 -1.18 41.92
N GLY A 378 -32.15 -0.95 40.76
CA GLY A 378 -30.76 -1.37 40.50
C GLY A 378 -30.59 -2.80 40.00
N LYS A 379 -31.67 -3.58 39.94
CA LYS A 379 -31.67 -4.96 39.43
C LYS A 379 -32.36 -5.04 38.09
N TYR A 380 -31.88 -5.93 37.23
CA TYR A 380 -32.53 -6.25 35.96
C TYR A 380 -32.78 -7.75 35.83
N LEU A 381 -33.82 -8.10 35.09
CA LEU A 381 -34.14 -9.45 34.65
C LEU A 381 -34.74 -9.40 33.26
N GLY A 382 -34.55 -10.45 32.46
CA GLY A 382 -35.06 -10.45 31.12
C GLY A 382 -34.71 -11.70 30.35
N ASN A 383 -34.95 -11.66 29.05
CA ASN A 383 -34.47 -12.64 28.10
C ASN A 383 -33.98 -11.97 26.83
N PHE A 384 -33.11 -12.65 26.10
CA PHE A 384 -32.70 -12.19 24.79
C PHE A 384 -32.53 -13.35 23.82
N ASN A 385 -32.71 -13.01 22.54
CA ASN A 385 -32.35 -13.81 21.38
C ASN A 385 -31.55 -12.92 20.43
N ALA A 386 -30.29 -13.27 20.24
CA ALA A 386 -29.35 -12.54 19.40
C ALA A 386 -28.89 -13.42 18.24
N SER A 387 -28.84 -12.86 17.03
CA SER A 387 -28.13 -13.41 15.89
C SER A 387 -26.89 -12.56 15.64
N LEU A 388 -25.74 -13.20 15.46
CA LEU A 388 -24.43 -12.57 15.26
C LEU A 388 -23.79 -13.11 13.98
N LYS A 389 -22.96 -12.29 13.32
CA LYS A 389 -22.14 -12.65 12.15
C LYS A 389 -20.68 -12.76 12.59
N GLY A 390 -20.02 -13.89 12.31
CA GLY A 390 -18.58 -14.11 12.50
C GLY A 390 -17.88 -14.53 11.20
N PRO A 391 -16.55 -14.78 11.21
CA PRO A 391 -15.77 -15.05 10.00
C PRO A 391 -16.22 -16.28 9.20
N ALA A 392 -16.75 -17.31 9.86
CA ALA A 392 -17.25 -18.53 9.22
C ALA A 392 -18.78 -18.56 9.02
N GLY A 393 -19.51 -17.52 9.41
CA GLY A 393 -20.96 -17.43 9.22
C GLY A 393 -21.73 -16.88 10.41
N ALA A 394 -23.06 -16.97 10.34
CA ALA A 394 -23.96 -16.50 11.38
C ALA A 394 -24.17 -17.54 12.49
N PHE A 395 -24.30 -17.08 13.72
CA PHE A 395 -24.65 -17.89 14.88
C PHE A 395 -25.67 -17.17 15.77
N THR A 396 -26.27 -17.89 16.71
CA THR A 396 -27.30 -17.35 17.61
C THR A 396 -26.89 -17.54 19.06
N LEU A 397 -27.34 -16.63 19.92
CA LEU A 397 -27.17 -16.66 21.36
C LEU A 397 -28.51 -16.36 22.02
N VAL A 398 -28.98 -17.26 22.88
CA VAL A 398 -30.25 -17.13 23.57
C VAL A 398 -30.01 -17.37 25.05
N SER A 399 -30.53 -16.47 25.90
CA SER A 399 -30.53 -16.70 27.34
C SER A 399 -31.54 -15.83 28.07
N PRO A 400 -32.20 -16.34 29.13
CA PRO A 400 -32.66 -15.48 30.20
C PRO A 400 -31.44 -14.83 30.88
N PHE A 401 -31.59 -13.60 31.35
CA PHE A 401 -30.55 -12.91 32.11
C PHE A 401 -31.13 -12.27 33.36
N SER A 402 -30.31 -12.12 34.39
CA SER A 402 -30.64 -11.36 35.59
C SER A 402 -29.38 -10.78 36.22
N GLY A 403 -29.49 -9.72 37.01
CA GLY A 403 -28.30 -9.11 37.61
C GLY A 403 -28.54 -7.69 38.09
N ASN A 404 -27.45 -6.95 38.20
CA ASN A 404 -27.40 -5.53 38.56
C ASN A 404 -26.19 -4.86 37.90
N LEU A 405 -25.89 -3.61 38.25
CA LEU A 405 -24.75 -2.86 37.69
C LEU A 405 -23.37 -3.44 38.03
N GLN A 406 -23.29 -4.53 38.81
CA GLN A 406 -22.06 -5.16 39.26
C GLN A 406 -21.93 -6.62 38.81
N GLU A 407 -23.03 -7.27 38.39
CA GLU A 407 -23.02 -8.67 37.99
C GLU A 407 -24.14 -9.01 37.00
N ILE A 408 -23.90 -10.02 36.16
CA ILE A 408 -24.88 -10.61 35.24
C ILE A 408 -24.86 -12.15 35.33
N HIS A 409 -26.05 -12.73 35.37
CA HIS A 409 -26.30 -14.16 35.42
C HIS A 409 -27.05 -14.61 34.17
N LEU A 410 -26.49 -15.57 33.45
CA LEU A 410 -27.08 -16.23 32.29
C LEU A 410 -27.30 -17.72 32.65
N PRO A 411 -28.38 -18.07 33.35
CA PRO A 411 -28.57 -19.41 33.91
C PRO A 411 -28.85 -20.49 32.86
N GLN A 412 -29.27 -20.10 31.66
CA GLN A 412 -29.56 -20.99 30.53
C GLN A 412 -29.01 -20.38 29.25
N LEU A 413 -27.69 -20.31 29.15
CA LEU A 413 -27.01 -19.81 27.95
C LEU A 413 -27.03 -20.90 26.89
N GLU A 414 -27.61 -20.59 25.73
CA GLU A 414 -27.57 -21.45 24.55
C GLU A 414 -26.96 -20.68 23.37
N LEU A 415 -25.85 -21.17 22.86
CA LEU A 415 -25.20 -20.69 21.65
C LEU A 415 -25.33 -21.74 20.56
N VAL A 416 -25.81 -21.38 19.38
CA VAL A 416 -25.90 -22.29 18.21
C VAL A 416 -25.21 -21.66 17.01
N ALA A 417 -24.18 -22.34 16.49
CA ALA A 417 -23.34 -21.91 15.37
C ALA A 417 -23.22 -23.04 14.34
N GLY A 418 -23.95 -22.95 13.22
CA GLY A 418 -24.03 -24.03 12.23
C GLY A 418 -24.61 -25.31 12.86
N GLN A 419 -23.83 -26.40 12.88
CA GLN A 419 -24.19 -27.65 13.55
C GLN A 419 -23.73 -27.71 15.02
N GLY A 420 -22.96 -26.72 15.47
CA GLY A 420 -22.41 -26.65 16.82
C GLY A 420 -23.34 -25.99 17.81
N LYS A 421 -23.32 -26.46 19.06
CA LYS A 421 -24.09 -25.90 20.17
C LYS A 421 -23.25 -25.87 21.45
N ALA A 422 -23.32 -24.79 22.21
CA ALA A 422 -22.85 -24.69 23.58
C ALA A 422 -24.03 -24.37 24.50
N SER A 423 -24.23 -25.15 25.55
CA SER A 423 -25.33 -24.95 26.49
C SER A 423 -24.87 -25.05 27.94
N GLY A 424 -25.36 -24.18 28.81
CA GLY A 424 -25.04 -24.21 30.23
C GLY A 424 -25.34 -22.90 30.94
N PHE A 425 -24.47 -22.47 31.85
CA PHE A 425 -24.61 -21.19 32.53
C PHE A 425 -23.34 -20.34 32.48
N LEU A 426 -23.52 -19.03 32.61
CA LEU A 426 -22.44 -18.05 32.75
C LEU A 426 -22.85 -16.98 33.76
N ASN A 427 -22.08 -16.85 34.85
CA ASN A 427 -22.17 -15.74 35.79
C ASN A 427 -20.93 -14.86 35.61
N LEU A 428 -21.11 -13.55 35.55
CA LEU A 428 -20.03 -12.57 35.45
C LEU A 428 -20.22 -11.50 36.53
N GLN A 429 -19.13 -11.09 37.18
CA GLN A 429 -19.08 -9.99 38.15
C GLN A 429 -18.03 -8.99 37.69
N PHE A 430 -18.31 -7.68 37.83
CA PHE A 430 -17.45 -6.61 37.31
C PHE A 430 -17.37 -5.38 38.23
N ALA A 431 -17.87 -5.45 39.48
CA ALA A 431 -17.78 -4.37 40.47
C ALA A 431 -16.34 -3.99 40.86
N ASP A 432 -15.54 -5.00 41.24
CA ASP A 432 -14.19 -4.86 41.79
C ASP A 432 -13.19 -5.71 41.00
N GLY A 433 -13.22 -5.61 39.67
CA GLY A 433 -12.52 -6.51 38.75
C GLY A 433 -13.43 -7.57 38.15
N ILE A 434 -12.90 -8.43 37.28
CA ILE A 434 -13.72 -9.38 36.49
C ILE A 434 -13.76 -10.74 37.17
N GLY A 435 -14.91 -11.13 37.71
CA GLY A 435 -15.21 -12.47 38.19
C GLY A 435 -16.06 -13.26 37.18
N TRP A 436 -15.85 -14.57 37.08
CA TRP A 436 -16.68 -15.45 36.28
C TRP A 436 -16.91 -16.82 36.93
N ASP A 437 -18.05 -17.43 36.65
CA ASP A 437 -18.37 -18.81 36.98
C ASP A 437 -19.19 -19.40 35.83
N THR A 438 -18.66 -20.43 35.18
CA THR A 438 -19.29 -21.03 34.00
C THR A 438 -19.12 -22.54 33.95
N ALA A 439 -20.19 -23.22 33.55
CA ALA A 439 -20.16 -24.60 33.12
C ALA A 439 -20.95 -24.70 31.82
N LEU A 440 -20.25 -25.06 30.73
CA LEU A 440 -20.81 -25.20 29.40
C LEU A 440 -20.56 -26.61 28.88
N ASP A 441 -21.60 -27.25 28.37
CA ASP A 441 -21.50 -28.47 27.58
C ASP A 441 -21.45 -28.10 26.10
N LEU A 442 -20.32 -28.39 25.47
CA LEU A 442 -20.08 -28.13 24.06
C LEU A 442 -20.43 -29.36 23.22
N SER A 443 -21.07 -29.16 22.08
CA SER A 443 -21.40 -30.20 21.11
C SER A 443 -21.13 -29.69 19.70
N ALA A 444 -20.30 -30.41 18.95
CA ALA A 444 -19.92 -30.07 17.57
C ALA A 444 -19.53 -28.58 17.33
N LEU A 445 -18.99 -27.90 18.34
CA LEU A 445 -18.65 -26.48 18.29
C LEU A 445 -17.53 -26.25 17.27
N ASP A 446 -17.75 -25.37 16.29
CA ASP A 446 -16.75 -25.03 15.29
C ASP A 446 -16.03 -23.73 15.64
N PRO A 447 -14.73 -23.76 16.00
CA PRO A 447 -13.99 -22.54 16.34
C PRO A 447 -13.82 -21.56 15.18
N SER A 448 -14.09 -21.95 13.93
CA SER A 448 -13.96 -21.04 12.77
C SER A 448 -14.91 -19.85 12.80
N PHE A 449 -15.99 -19.91 13.58
CA PHE A 449 -16.87 -18.77 13.84
C PHE A 449 -16.20 -17.62 14.60
N TRP A 450 -15.02 -17.86 15.19
CA TRP A 450 -14.18 -16.83 15.82
C TRP A 450 -12.79 -16.72 15.19
N VAL A 451 -12.21 -17.83 14.70
CA VAL A 451 -10.87 -17.87 14.09
C VAL A 451 -10.92 -18.72 12.82
N ALA A 452 -11.01 -18.07 11.66
CA ALA A 452 -11.24 -18.73 10.36
C ALA A 452 -10.28 -19.88 10.04
N GLU A 453 -9.04 -19.85 10.54
CA GLU A 453 -8.00 -20.86 10.32
C GLU A 453 -8.16 -22.14 11.16
N LEU A 454 -9.12 -22.21 12.07
CA LEU A 454 -9.40 -23.37 12.94
C LEU A 454 -10.77 -24.02 12.68
N PRO A 455 -11.14 -24.37 11.44
CA PRO A 455 -12.40 -25.05 11.15
C PRO A 455 -12.43 -26.43 11.80
N GLY A 456 -13.54 -26.82 12.40
CA GLY A 456 -13.65 -28.13 13.00
C GLY A 456 -14.87 -28.34 13.89
N THR A 457 -14.80 -29.33 14.75
CA THR A 457 -15.82 -29.64 15.75
C THR A 457 -15.14 -29.99 17.06
N LEU A 458 -15.58 -29.37 18.14
CA LEU A 458 -15.17 -29.68 19.52
C LEU A 458 -16.42 -29.97 20.35
N ALA A 459 -16.30 -30.95 21.23
CA ALA A 459 -17.36 -31.36 22.14
C ALA A 459 -16.79 -31.76 23.49
N GLY A 460 -17.54 -31.54 24.56
CA GLY A 460 -17.15 -31.89 25.92
C GLY A 460 -17.43 -30.77 26.92
N PRO A 461 -17.24 -31.04 28.22
CA PRO A 461 -17.48 -30.07 29.26
C PRO A 461 -16.35 -29.04 29.35
N LEU A 462 -16.74 -27.79 29.54
CA LEU A 462 -15.88 -26.67 29.94
C LEU A 462 -16.40 -26.13 31.25
N ARG A 463 -15.60 -26.23 32.32
CA ARG A 463 -15.90 -25.63 33.61
C ARG A 463 -14.80 -24.66 33.98
N SER A 464 -15.17 -23.44 34.34
CA SER A 464 -14.22 -22.43 34.76
C SER A 464 -14.84 -21.48 35.76
N LYS A 465 -14.14 -21.25 36.86
CA LYS A 465 -14.49 -20.26 37.88
C LYS A 465 -13.25 -19.45 38.20
N GLY A 466 -13.35 -18.13 38.20
CA GLY A 466 -12.19 -17.30 38.50
C GLY A 466 -12.55 -15.86 38.82
N GLN A 467 -11.56 -15.11 39.27
CA GLN A 467 -11.65 -13.66 39.46
C GLN A 467 -10.32 -12.98 39.17
N MET A 468 -10.39 -11.80 38.57
CA MET A 468 -9.25 -10.95 38.23
C MET A 468 -9.43 -9.59 38.89
N ARG A 469 -8.70 -9.33 39.99
CA ARG A 469 -8.74 -8.06 40.73
C ARG A 469 -7.33 -7.49 40.86
N ASN A 470 -7.11 -6.21 40.56
CA ASN A 470 -5.78 -5.57 40.69
C ASN A 470 -4.62 -6.35 40.03
N ALA A 471 -4.87 -6.94 38.85
CA ALA A 471 -3.95 -7.82 38.13
C ALA A 471 -3.61 -9.16 38.82
N GLN A 472 -4.33 -9.53 39.89
CA GLN A 472 -4.25 -10.83 40.56
C GLN A 472 -5.36 -11.74 40.05
N LEU A 473 -4.96 -12.92 39.55
CA LEU A 473 -5.86 -13.94 39.01
C LEU A 473 -6.04 -15.07 40.04
N GLU A 474 -7.29 -15.39 40.34
CA GLU A 474 -7.72 -16.65 40.93
C GLU A 474 -8.51 -17.44 39.87
N LEU A 475 -8.20 -18.72 39.70
CA LEU A 475 -8.80 -19.56 38.69
C LEU A 475 -8.90 -21.01 39.16
N SER A 476 -10.04 -21.64 38.90
CA SER A 476 -10.24 -23.07 38.89
C SER A 476 -10.85 -23.44 37.54
N ALA A 477 -10.15 -24.26 36.76
CA ALA A 477 -10.54 -24.63 35.41
C ALA A 477 -10.40 -26.14 35.20
N ASP A 478 -11.44 -26.74 34.63
CA ASP A 478 -11.48 -28.14 34.22
C ASP A 478 -12.06 -28.22 32.80
N LEU A 479 -11.19 -28.58 31.86
CA LEU A 479 -11.45 -28.61 30.43
C LEU A 479 -11.20 -30.03 29.92
N ASP A 480 -12.18 -30.64 29.25
CA ASP A 480 -12.03 -31.92 28.54
C ASP A 480 -12.75 -31.87 27.19
N LEU A 481 -12.15 -31.17 26.22
CA LEU A 481 -12.71 -31.01 24.88
C LEU A 481 -12.10 -31.99 23.89
N LYS A 482 -12.95 -32.67 23.11
CA LYS A 482 -12.58 -33.67 22.10
C LYS A 482 -13.25 -33.35 20.78
N GLY A 483 -12.60 -33.70 19.68
CA GLY A 483 -13.23 -33.61 18.36
C GLY A 483 -12.24 -33.62 17.22
N ARG A 484 -12.43 -32.76 16.22
CA ARG A 484 -11.54 -32.61 15.07
C ARG A 484 -11.33 -31.14 14.75
N LEU A 485 -10.08 -30.69 14.65
CA LEU A 485 -9.74 -29.36 14.14
C LEU A 485 -8.91 -29.51 12.86
N ARG A 486 -9.22 -28.72 11.84
CA ARG A 486 -8.58 -28.77 10.52
C ARG A 486 -8.55 -30.17 9.90
N GLY A 487 -9.61 -30.94 10.13
CA GLY A 487 -9.72 -32.33 9.71
C GLY A 487 -8.80 -33.30 10.49
N GLN A 488 -8.15 -32.89 11.58
CA GLN A 488 -7.29 -33.72 12.43
C GLN A 488 -7.94 -33.99 13.79
N PRO A 489 -7.78 -35.18 14.40
CA PRO A 489 -8.27 -35.44 15.77
C PRO A 489 -7.71 -34.42 16.78
N ALA A 490 -8.58 -33.83 17.59
CA ALA A 490 -8.22 -32.82 18.59
C ALA A 490 -8.64 -33.26 20.00
N LEU A 491 -7.77 -33.01 20.99
CA LEU A 491 -8.04 -33.16 22.42
C LEU A 491 -7.43 -31.97 23.14
N LEU A 492 -8.22 -31.23 23.91
CA LEU A 492 -7.75 -30.19 24.83
C LEU A 492 -8.21 -30.58 26.22
N GLN A 493 -7.30 -31.15 27.01
CA GLN A 493 -7.54 -31.50 28.39
C GLN A 493 -6.65 -30.68 29.30
N ALA A 494 -7.23 -29.95 30.26
CA ALA A 494 -6.48 -29.17 31.22
C ALA A 494 -7.24 -29.08 32.54
N LYS A 495 -6.53 -29.32 33.65
CA LYS A 495 -7.06 -29.11 35.00
C LYS A 495 -6.09 -28.30 35.83
N ALA A 496 -6.49 -27.07 36.13
CA ALA A 496 -5.68 -26.09 36.82
C ALA A 496 -6.49 -25.38 37.92
N ASP A 497 -5.86 -25.14 39.05
CA ASP A 497 -6.39 -24.36 40.15
C ASP A 497 -5.30 -23.45 40.73
N GLY A 498 -5.64 -22.24 41.16
CA GLY A 498 -4.66 -21.37 41.78
C GLY A 498 -5.14 -19.94 42.02
N HIS A 499 -4.40 -19.25 42.88
CA HIS A 499 -4.51 -17.82 43.13
C HIS A 499 -3.12 -17.24 43.43
N ASP A 500 -2.86 -16.01 42.99
CA ASP A 500 -1.60 -15.29 43.26
C ASP A 500 -0.32 -16.10 42.88
N GLN A 501 0.47 -16.49 43.89
CA GLN A 501 1.69 -17.30 43.76
C GLN A 501 1.46 -18.76 44.12
N GLN A 502 0.20 -19.21 44.18
CA GLN A 502 -0.18 -20.60 44.43
C GLN A 502 -0.96 -21.14 43.23
N TRP A 503 -0.29 -21.91 42.37
CA TRP A 503 -0.90 -22.54 41.20
C TRP A 503 -0.61 -24.03 41.18
N ASN A 504 -1.57 -24.80 40.71
CA ASN A 504 -1.47 -26.23 40.53
C ASN A 504 -2.13 -26.60 39.20
N VAL A 505 -1.31 -27.04 38.25
CA VAL A 505 -1.72 -27.61 36.97
C VAL A 505 -1.52 -29.11 37.06
N SER A 506 -2.57 -29.81 37.50
CA SER A 506 -2.54 -31.25 37.75
C SER A 506 -2.35 -32.07 36.46
N SER A 507 -2.94 -31.60 35.35
CA SER A 507 -2.73 -32.18 34.02
C SER A 507 -2.95 -31.14 32.92
N LEU A 508 -2.06 -31.18 31.93
CA LEU A 508 -2.20 -30.50 30.65
C LEU A 508 -1.94 -31.55 29.56
N SER A 509 -2.88 -31.74 28.64
CA SER A 509 -2.75 -32.60 27.48
C SER A 509 -3.47 -31.99 26.29
N ILE A 510 -2.71 -31.41 25.38
CA ILE A 510 -3.19 -30.86 24.11
C ILE A 510 -2.73 -31.79 22.99
N ARG A 511 -3.66 -32.26 22.17
CA ARG A 511 -3.37 -33.07 20.98
C ARG A 511 -4.07 -32.47 19.77
N LEU A 512 -3.34 -32.35 18.66
CA LEU A 512 -3.90 -31.98 17.36
C LEU A 512 -3.23 -32.83 16.27
N GLY A 513 -3.96 -33.84 15.80
CA GLY A 513 -3.46 -34.90 14.94
C GLY A 513 -2.45 -35.78 15.66
N ASP A 514 -1.22 -35.76 15.14
CA ASP A 514 -0.07 -36.50 15.66
C ASP A 514 0.72 -35.66 16.68
N ASN A 515 0.46 -34.35 16.76
CA ASN A 515 1.14 -33.45 17.68
C ASN A 515 0.54 -33.53 19.08
N ARG A 516 1.40 -33.59 20.09
CA ARG A 516 1.06 -33.70 21.50
C ARG A 516 1.91 -32.74 22.34
N ILE A 517 1.24 -32.00 23.22
CA ILE A 517 1.86 -31.21 24.28
C ILE A 517 1.28 -31.73 25.59
N GLN A 518 2.15 -32.12 26.51
CA GLN A 518 1.71 -32.64 27.81
C GLN A 518 2.58 -32.10 28.93
N GLY A 519 1.98 -31.87 30.10
CA GLY A 519 2.74 -31.37 31.22
C GLY A 519 1.92 -31.31 32.50
N ALA A 520 2.62 -30.97 33.57
CA ALA A 520 2.05 -30.68 34.87
C ALA A 520 2.99 -29.72 35.60
N GLY A 521 2.46 -28.97 36.55
CA GLY A 521 3.30 -28.11 37.37
C GLY A 521 2.57 -27.60 38.60
N SER A 522 3.34 -27.22 39.60
CA SER A 522 2.85 -26.51 40.76
C SER A 522 3.78 -25.34 41.08
N LEU A 523 3.19 -24.28 41.57
CA LEU A 523 3.83 -23.09 42.07
C LEU A 523 3.22 -22.87 43.45
N GLN A 524 4.02 -22.98 44.49
CA GLN A 524 3.66 -22.50 45.84
C GLN A 524 4.71 -21.45 46.21
N GLU A 525 5.47 -21.65 47.28
CA GLU A 525 6.73 -20.90 47.48
C GLU A 525 7.79 -21.27 46.43
N ARG A 526 7.70 -22.49 45.88
CA ARG A 526 8.62 -23.01 44.88
C ARG A 526 7.86 -23.45 43.63
N LEU A 527 8.42 -23.10 42.48
CA LEU A 527 8.01 -23.60 41.18
C LEU A 527 8.53 -25.03 41.00
N LYS A 528 7.71 -25.93 40.47
CA LYS A 528 8.07 -27.24 39.95
C LYS A 528 7.19 -27.53 38.75
N GLY A 529 7.74 -27.70 37.57
CA GLY A 529 6.95 -27.98 36.37
C GLY A 529 7.71 -28.81 35.36
N GLN A 530 6.97 -29.60 34.59
CA GLN A 530 7.49 -30.34 33.45
C GLN A 530 6.53 -30.17 32.27
N LEU A 531 7.09 -29.87 31.10
CA LEU A 531 6.37 -29.77 29.84
C LEU A 531 7.12 -30.57 28.77
N ASP A 532 6.46 -31.58 28.21
CA ASP A 532 6.92 -32.37 27.08
C ASP A 532 6.19 -31.92 25.79
N LEU A 533 6.98 -31.67 24.75
CA LEU A 533 6.55 -31.28 23.42
C LEU A 533 6.92 -32.41 22.45
N ASP A 534 5.93 -33.03 21.81
CA ASP A 534 6.13 -34.03 20.76
C ASP A 534 5.26 -33.65 19.55
N LEU A 535 5.84 -32.87 18.64
CA LEU A 535 5.16 -32.25 17.50
C LEU A 535 5.73 -32.80 16.19
N PRO A 536 5.45 -34.06 15.81
CA PRO A 536 6.01 -34.70 14.62
C PRO A 536 5.52 -34.10 13.29
N ARG A 537 4.46 -33.28 13.28
CA ARG A 537 3.89 -32.69 12.05
C ARG A 537 3.32 -31.30 12.30
N LEU A 538 4.18 -30.27 12.27
CA LEU A 538 3.77 -28.88 12.53
C LEU A 538 2.69 -28.37 11.55
N ALA A 539 2.61 -28.92 10.33
CA ALA A 539 1.57 -28.56 9.35
C ALA A 539 0.14 -28.83 9.84
N GLN A 540 -0.03 -29.79 10.76
CA GLN A 540 -1.32 -30.06 11.41
C GLN A 540 -1.65 -29.02 12.49
N LEU A 541 -0.67 -28.32 13.05
CA LEU A 541 -0.90 -27.16 13.93
C LEU A 541 -1.28 -25.93 13.11
N TRP A 542 -0.49 -25.61 12.08
CA TRP A 542 -0.75 -24.47 11.20
C TRP A 542 -0.33 -24.75 9.74
N PRO A 543 -1.13 -24.37 8.71
CA PRO A 543 -0.85 -24.75 7.32
C PRO A 543 0.52 -24.27 6.80
N ARG A 544 1.01 -23.13 7.28
CA ARG A 544 2.29 -22.53 6.84
C ARG A 544 3.50 -23.06 7.61
N LEU A 545 3.31 -23.88 8.64
CA LEU A 545 4.39 -24.51 9.38
C LEU A 545 4.66 -25.90 8.82
N GLN A 546 5.92 -26.28 8.69
CA GLN A 546 6.31 -27.63 8.30
C GLN A 546 7.45 -28.13 9.19
N GLY A 547 7.68 -29.44 9.16
CA GLY A 547 8.69 -30.11 9.97
C GLY A 547 8.17 -30.67 11.28
N GLN A 548 9.11 -30.98 12.17
CA GLN A 548 8.84 -31.58 13.47
C GLN A 548 9.65 -30.93 14.58
N VAL A 549 9.09 -30.87 15.78
CA VAL A 549 9.74 -30.38 17.00
C VAL A 549 9.50 -31.36 18.13
N LYS A 550 10.56 -31.71 18.85
CA LYS A 550 10.51 -32.46 20.09
C LYS A 550 11.26 -31.72 21.17
N GLY A 551 10.72 -31.62 22.37
CA GLY A 551 11.39 -30.93 23.46
C GLY A 551 10.86 -31.27 24.83
N ARG A 552 11.64 -30.91 25.84
CA ARG A 552 11.28 -30.98 27.25
C ARG A 552 11.75 -29.71 27.96
N LEU A 553 10.87 -29.16 28.77
CA LEU A 553 11.15 -28.07 29.69
C LEU A 553 10.89 -28.54 31.11
N ASP A 554 11.91 -28.53 31.94
CA ASP A 554 11.84 -28.76 33.38
C ASP A 554 12.06 -27.42 34.09
N LEU A 555 11.14 -27.05 34.98
CA LEU A 555 11.17 -25.82 35.75
C LEU A 555 11.23 -26.13 37.25
N ALA A 556 12.01 -25.35 37.98
CA ALA A 556 12.18 -25.44 39.42
C ALA A 556 12.46 -24.04 40.03
N GLY A 557 12.66 -23.96 41.35
CA GLY A 557 13.16 -22.74 42.02
C GLY A 557 12.03 -21.88 42.59
N THR A 558 12.21 -20.56 42.63
CA THR A 558 11.19 -19.59 43.07
C THR A 558 10.94 -18.58 41.96
N LEU A 559 9.89 -17.75 42.06
CA LEU A 559 9.64 -16.69 41.06
C LEU A 559 10.79 -15.65 40.98
N GLN A 560 11.50 -15.43 42.09
CA GLN A 560 12.65 -14.51 42.16
C GLN A 560 13.96 -15.14 41.69
N ALA A 561 14.10 -16.46 41.83
CA ALA A 561 15.27 -17.23 41.42
C ALA A 561 14.83 -18.52 40.70
N PRO A 562 14.28 -18.40 39.49
CA PRO A 562 13.82 -19.55 38.74
C PRO A 562 15.00 -20.42 38.32
N GLN A 563 14.75 -21.71 38.21
CA GLN A 563 15.70 -22.72 37.77
C GLN A 563 15.03 -23.50 36.64
N GLY A 564 15.80 -23.98 35.69
CA GLY A 564 15.20 -24.79 34.64
C GLY A 564 16.18 -25.35 33.65
N GLN A 565 15.70 -26.34 32.92
CA GLN A 565 16.40 -26.96 31.81
C GLN A 565 15.45 -27.10 30.63
N LEU A 566 15.88 -26.62 29.47
CA LEU A 566 15.17 -26.74 28.21
C LEU A 566 16.05 -27.53 27.25
N ALA A 567 15.53 -28.62 26.72
CA ALA A 567 16.11 -29.33 25.58
C ALA A 567 15.07 -29.34 24.46
N LEU A 568 15.41 -28.77 23.31
CA LEU A 568 14.53 -28.69 22.15
C LEU A 568 15.29 -29.10 20.89
N GLN A 569 14.68 -29.96 20.10
CA GLN A 569 15.18 -30.46 18.83
C GLN A 569 14.11 -30.23 17.78
N GLY A 570 14.50 -29.66 16.65
CA GLY A 570 13.63 -29.50 15.48
C GLY A 570 14.30 -30.03 14.24
N SER A 571 13.52 -30.53 13.28
CA SER A 571 14.04 -30.94 11.98
C SER A 571 13.08 -30.62 10.85
N GLN A 572 13.64 -30.24 9.70
CA GLN A 572 12.91 -29.85 8.49
C GLN A 572 11.89 -28.74 8.76
N LEU A 573 12.25 -27.78 9.62
CA LEU A 573 11.38 -26.68 10.00
C LEU A 573 11.23 -25.73 8.81
N ALA A 574 9.99 -25.39 8.45
CA ALA A 574 9.74 -24.35 7.45
C ALA A 574 8.59 -23.44 7.86
N LEU A 575 8.73 -22.16 7.53
CA LEU A 575 7.69 -21.16 7.61
C LEU A 575 7.70 -20.36 6.31
N GLN A 576 6.69 -20.56 5.46
CA GLN A 576 6.64 -20.01 4.10
C GLN A 576 7.92 -20.40 3.31
N ASP A 577 8.70 -19.43 2.83
CA ASP A 577 9.90 -19.63 2.03
C ASP A 577 11.17 -19.81 2.88
N ASN A 578 11.07 -19.68 4.20
CA ASN A 578 12.18 -19.85 5.12
C ASN A 578 12.26 -21.29 5.62
N ARG A 579 13.46 -21.87 5.59
CA ARG A 579 13.69 -23.26 5.98
C ARG A 579 14.88 -23.39 6.93
N LEU A 580 14.80 -24.37 7.82
CA LEU A 580 15.83 -24.74 8.76
C LEU A 580 15.86 -26.28 8.89
N GLN A 581 16.94 -26.89 8.42
CA GLN A 581 17.04 -28.36 8.38
C GLN A 581 17.08 -28.97 9.78
N THR A 582 17.84 -28.39 10.69
CA THR A 582 17.93 -28.86 12.08
C THR A 582 18.04 -27.69 13.05
N LEU A 583 17.38 -27.83 14.19
CA LEU A 583 17.44 -26.93 15.32
C LEU A 583 17.77 -27.75 16.56
N THR A 584 18.74 -27.33 17.35
CA THR A 584 19.00 -27.89 18.68
C THR A 584 19.22 -26.73 19.64
N LEU A 585 18.43 -26.68 20.71
CA LEU A 585 18.55 -25.70 21.77
C LEU A 585 18.65 -26.45 23.09
N ASN A 586 19.76 -26.27 23.79
CA ASN A 586 19.93 -26.69 25.18
C ASN A 586 20.14 -25.44 26.01
N ALA A 587 19.28 -25.20 26.99
CA ALA A 587 19.42 -24.09 27.93
C ALA A 587 19.28 -24.61 29.37
N ARG A 588 20.09 -24.07 30.27
CA ARG A 588 20.06 -24.38 31.71
C ARG A 588 20.20 -23.11 32.51
N LEU A 589 19.36 -22.95 33.53
CA LEU A 589 19.46 -21.90 34.54
C LEU A 589 19.59 -22.56 35.92
N ASP A 590 20.68 -22.26 36.62
CA ASP A 590 20.97 -22.86 37.93
C ASP A 590 20.51 -21.99 39.12
N GLN A 591 20.67 -22.51 40.33
CA GLN A 591 20.25 -21.82 41.55
C GLN A 591 21.02 -20.53 41.80
N ALA A 592 22.25 -20.43 41.31
CA ALA A 592 23.08 -19.23 41.37
C ALA A 592 22.75 -18.22 40.25
N GLN A 593 21.63 -18.43 39.53
CA GLN A 593 21.18 -17.62 38.40
C GLN A 593 22.22 -17.55 37.27
N ARG A 594 23.00 -18.63 37.09
CA ARG A 594 23.88 -18.80 35.94
C ARG A 594 23.13 -19.51 34.83
N ALA A 595 22.95 -18.81 33.72
CA ALA A 595 22.43 -19.35 32.49
C ALA A 595 23.57 -19.94 31.64
N ILE A 596 23.29 -21.05 30.98
CA ILE A 596 24.06 -21.60 29.87
C ILE A 596 23.06 -21.87 28.75
N ILE A 597 23.32 -21.36 27.55
CA ILE A 597 22.48 -21.51 26.37
C ILE A 597 23.38 -21.97 25.23
N ASN A 598 23.05 -23.10 24.61
CA ASN A 598 23.69 -23.60 23.42
C ASN A 598 22.60 -23.80 22.36
N LEU A 599 22.66 -23.01 21.29
CA LEU A 599 21.76 -23.07 20.16
C LEU A 599 22.56 -23.44 18.92
N LYS A 600 22.09 -24.44 18.17
CA LYS A 600 22.60 -24.80 16.86
C LYS A 600 21.46 -24.86 15.87
N GLY A 601 21.49 -24.01 14.86
CA GLY A 601 20.60 -24.08 13.70
C GLY A 601 21.41 -24.40 12.45
N ALA A 602 21.17 -25.53 11.79
CA ALA A 602 21.87 -25.91 10.56
C ALA A 602 20.89 -25.99 9.37
N GLY A 603 21.37 -25.63 8.19
CA GLY A 603 20.54 -25.56 6.98
C GLY A 603 19.66 -24.31 6.92
N ILE A 604 20.14 -23.23 7.52
CA ILE A 604 19.92 -21.81 7.19
C ILE A 604 19.41 -21.50 5.79
N GLN A 605 18.11 -21.39 5.50
CA GLN A 605 17.64 -20.87 4.21
C GLN A 605 16.57 -19.79 4.40
N ALA A 606 16.79 -18.62 3.78
CA ALA A 606 15.84 -17.51 3.74
C ALA A 606 15.50 -17.19 2.28
N GLY A 607 14.31 -17.60 1.82
CA GLY A 607 13.96 -17.59 0.40
C GLY A 607 14.95 -18.41 -0.42
N ASP A 608 15.53 -17.81 -1.46
CA ASP A 608 16.54 -18.47 -2.31
C ASP A 608 17.96 -18.43 -1.72
N THR A 609 18.16 -17.75 -0.58
CA THR A 609 19.49 -17.52 0.00
C THR A 609 19.86 -18.56 1.05
N GLN A 610 20.97 -19.27 0.83
CA GLN A 610 21.53 -20.21 1.79
C GLN A 610 22.48 -19.50 2.78
N LEU A 611 22.09 -19.45 4.06
CA LEU A 611 22.83 -18.82 5.17
C LEU A 611 23.71 -19.81 5.95
N GLY A 612 23.47 -21.12 5.86
CA GLY A 612 24.34 -22.16 6.43
C GLY A 612 24.02 -22.57 7.87
N THR A 613 25.03 -22.57 8.75
CA THR A 613 24.91 -23.05 10.15
C THR A 613 25.19 -21.95 11.15
N LEU A 614 24.26 -21.70 12.06
CA LEU A 614 24.36 -20.78 13.19
C LEU A 614 24.62 -21.56 14.49
N LEU A 615 25.64 -21.16 15.23
CA LEU A 615 25.95 -21.56 16.59
C LEU A 615 25.84 -20.33 17.49
N VAL A 616 25.12 -20.46 18.61
CA VAL A 616 25.05 -19.42 19.63
C VAL A 616 25.33 -20.05 20.98
N ASP A 617 26.38 -19.57 21.65
CA ASP A 617 26.80 -20.00 22.97
C ASP A 617 26.70 -18.81 23.94
N GLY A 618 25.71 -18.85 24.82
CA GLY A 618 25.48 -17.85 25.87
C GLY A 618 25.80 -18.42 27.24
N GLN A 619 26.47 -17.64 28.09
CA GLN A 619 26.68 -18.01 29.48
C GLN A 619 26.75 -16.79 30.40
N GLY A 620 26.39 -16.97 31.67
CA GLY A 620 26.61 -15.95 32.70
C GLY A 620 25.39 -15.70 33.58
N THR A 621 25.46 -14.64 34.37
CA THR A 621 24.36 -14.16 35.23
C THR A 621 23.75 -12.89 34.65
N LEU A 622 22.64 -12.41 35.23
CA LEU A 622 22.05 -11.12 34.87
C LEU A 622 23.07 -9.98 34.85
N LYS A 623 23.99 -9.93 35.83
CA LYS A 623 25.01 -8.87 35.95
C LYS A 623 26.24 -9.07 35.08
N SER A 624 26.48 -10.28 34.59
CA SER A 624 27.67 -10.63 33.80
C SER A 624 27.32 -11.71 32.78
N GLN A 625 27.09 -11.30 31.55
CA GLN A 625 26.63 -12.09 30.42
C GLN A 625 27.74 -12.14 29.38
N GLN A 626 27.92 -13.30 28.76
CA GLN A 626 28.77 -13.51 27.60
C GLN A 626 27.96 -14.25 26.54
N LEU A 627 28.04 -13.80 25.29
CA LEU A 627 27.36 -14.41 24.17
C LEU A 627 28.34 -14.50 23.00
N LYS A 628 28.50 -15.69 22.44
CA LYS A 628 29.21 -15.93 21.19
C LYS A 628 28.21 -16.36 20.14
N LEU A 629 28.31 -15.77 18.96
CA LEU A 629 27.50 -16.10 17.80
C LEU A 629 28.44 -16.41 16.64
N ASP A 630 28.30 -17.59 16.03
CA ASP A 630 29.09 -18.04 14.89
C ASP A 630 28.14 -18.52 13.77
N LEU A 631 28.14 -17.84 12.63
CA LEU A 631 27.40 -18.24 11.44
C LEU A 631 28.40 -18.68 10.37
N GLN A 632 28.24 -19.88 9.84
CA GLN A 632 29.05 -20.43 8.77
C GLN A 632 28.18 -20.71 7.56
N GLY A 633 28.18 -19.78 6.61
CA GLY A 633 27.45 -19.88 5.35
C GLY A 633 28.35 -19.71 4.12
N PRO A 634 27.83 -20.05 2.93
CA PRO A 634 28.54 -19.85 1.67
C PRO A 634 28.71 -18.37 1.31
N LEU A 635 27.71 -17.52 1.61
CA LEU A 635 27.70 -16.09 1.27
C LEU A 635 28.17 -15.18 2.43
N LEU A 636 28.06 -15.68 3.65
CA LEU A 636 28.34 -14.93 4.88
C LEU A 636 28.93 -15.87 5.93
N LYS A 637 30.09 -15.49 6.48
CA LYS A 637 30.58 -16.04 7.74
C LYS A 637 30.65 -14.93 8.77
N LEU A 638 30.14 -15.17 9.96
CA LEU A 638 30.04 -14.17 11.03
C LEU A 638 30.54 -14.82 12.31
N ALA A 639 31.43 -14.17 13.04
CA ALA A 639 31.74 -14.55 14.41
C ALA A 639 31.73 -13.30 15.29
N ILE A 640 30.82 -13.25 16.26
CA ILE A 640 30.61 -12.11 17.16
C ILE A 640 30.75 -12.59 18.61
N GLY A 641 31.48 -11.82 19.42
CA GLY A 641 31.52 -11.94 20.87
C GLY A 641 30.93 -10.70 21.53
N LEU A 642 29.95 -10.89 22.40
CA LEU A 642 29.31 -9.86 23.20
C LEU A 642 29.52 -10.16 24.68
N ASP A 643 29.78 -9.14 25.49
CA ASP A 643 29.72 -9.24 26.95
C ASP A 643 29.03 -8.02 27.55
N GLY A 644 28.36 -8.18 28.69
CA GLY A 644 27.61 -7.08 29.31
C GLY A 644 26.87 -7.50 30.57
N GLY A 645 26.04 -6.60 31.09
CA GLY A 645 25.22 -6.84 32.26
C GLY A 645 23.91 -6.08 32.18
N LEU A 646 22.87 -6.64 32.79
CA LEU A 646 21.57 -6.02 32.98
C LEU A 646 21.46 -5.52 34.43
N ASP A 647 21.25 -4.22 34.62
CA ASP A 647 20.95 -3.62 35.92
C ASP A 647 19.71 -2.73 35.83
N LYS A 648 18.68 -3.02 36.63
CA LYS A 648 17.41 -2.25 36.69
C LYS A 648 16.78 -1.94 35.32
N GLY A 649 16.89 -2.85 34.36
CA GLY A 649 16.35 -2.69 33.00
C GLY A 649 17.32 -2.06 31.99
N ASP A 650 18.41 -1.46 32.44
CA ASP A 650 19.51 -0.98 31.60
C ASP A 650 20.47 -2.14 31.30
N TRP A 651 20.55 -2.55 30.04
CA TRP A 651 21.59 -3.44 29.58
C TRP A 651 22.79 -2.64 29.09
N ARG A 652 23.96 -2.85 29.70
CA ARG A 652 25.21 -2.20 29.30
C ARG A 652 26.26 -3.26 29.03
N GLY A 653 26.79 -3.24 27.81
CA GLY A 653 27.75 -4.21 27.36
C GLY A 653 28.67 -3.67 26.28
N ARG A 654 29.34 -4.58 25.60
CA ARG A 654 30.22 -4.30 24.48
C ARG A 654 30.20 -5.45 23.49
N LEU A 655 30.34 -5.09 22.21
CA LEU A 655 30.84 -5.97 21.18
C LEU A 655 32.32 -6.18 21.43
N ALA A 656 32.66 -7.29 22.11
CA ALA A 656 34.01 -7.62 22.52
C ALA A 656 34.89 -8.02 21.34
N SER A 657 34.32 -8.73 20.36
CA SER A 657 35.00 -9.13 19.13
C SER A 657 33.99 -9.31 17.99
N GLY A 658 34.48 -9.20 16.77
CA GLY A 658 33.66 -9.37 15.58
C GLY A 658 34.53 -9.68 14.36
N THR A 659 34.12 -10.69 13.59
CA THR A 659 34.62 -10.93 12.23
C THR A 659 33.45 -11.18 11.29
N VAL A 660 33.42 -10.51 10.15
CA VAL A 660 32.42 -10.68 9.09
C VAL A 660 33.15 -10.97 7.79
N GLN A 661 32.95 -12.16 7.23
CA GLN A 661 33.49 -12.53 5.94
C GLN A 661 32.36 -12.63 4.90
N SER A 662 32.41 -11.80 3.87
CA SER A 662 31.47 -11.83 2.74
C SER A 662 32.10 -11.15 1.51
N GLY A 663 31.81 -11.65 0.30
CA GLY A 663 32.30 -11.03 -0.95
C GLY A 663 33.82 -10.93 -1.05
N GLY A 664 34.54 -11.92 -0.50
CA GLY A 664 36.00 -11.89 -0.44
C GLY A 664 36.59 -10.91 0.58
N GLN A 665 35.77 -10.07 1.23
CA GLN A 665 36.19 -9.24 2.35
C GLN A 665 36.14 -10.03 3.66
N ASN A 666 37.11 -9.77 4.53
CA ASN A 666 37.16 -10.26 5.90
C ASN A 666 37.27 -9.06 6.84
N TRP A 667 36.14 -8.55 7.31
CA TRP A 667 36.05 -7.42 8.22
C TRP A 667 36.30 -7.89 9.63
N ARG A 668 37.25 -7.26 10.33
CA ARG A 668 37.54 -7.53 11.73
C ARG A 668 37.36 -6.27 12.56
N LEU A 669 36.65 -6.40 13.67
CA LEU A 669 36.50 -5.33 14.65
C LEU A 669 37.88 -5.02 15.26
N GLN A 670 38.31 -3.77 15.17
CA GLN A 670 39.62 -3.33 15.65
C GLN A 670 39.70 -3.26 17.18
N GLN A 671 38.64 -2.77 17.82
CA GLN A 671 38.54 -2.59 19.27
C GLN A 671 37.12 -2.88 19.77
N PRO A 672 36.97 -3.34 21.03
CA PRO A 672 35.65 -3.54 21.60
C PRO A 672 34.79 -2.27 21.59
N ALA A 673 33.53 -2.40 21.19
CA ALA A 673 32.62 -1.27 21.02
C ALA A 673 31.47 -1.33 22.02
N LYS A 674 31.22 -0.25 22.74
CA LYS A 674 30.17 -0.18 23.77
C LYS A 674 28.77 -0.32 23.13
N ILE A 675 27.88 -1.11 23.74
CA ILE A 675 26.47 -1.18 23.36
C ILE A 675 25.64 -0.98 24.62
N GLU A 676 24.66 -0.07 24.58
CA GLU A 676 23.79 0.20 25.73
C GLU A 676 22.33 0.23 25.28
N ARG A 677 21.49 -0.57 25.94
CA ARG A 677 20.03 -0.51 25.83
C ARG A 677 19.47 -0.06 27.17
N LEU A 678 18.97 1.16 27.23
CA LEU A 678 18.41 1.75 28.44
C LEU A 678 16.93 1.36 28.61
N ALA A 679 16.44 1.40 29.84
CA ALA A 679 15.05 1.07 30.16
C ALA A 679 14.02 1.98 29.47
N ASP A 680 14.41 3.21 29.12
CA ASP A 680 13.58 4.17 28.37
C ASP A 680 13.49 3.87 26.85
N GLY A 681 14.10 2.77 26.39
CA GLY A 681 14.08 2.34 25.00
C GLY A 681 15.25 2.86 24.16
N ARG A 682 16.15 3.71 24.70
CA ARG A 682 17.34 4.16 23.97
C ARG A 682 18.32 3.01 23.74
N LEU A 683 18.73 2.82 22.49
CA LEU A 683 19.78 1.89 22.07
C LEU A 683 20.95 2.70 21.48
N ASN A 684 22.10 2.67 22.14
CA ASN A 684 23.32 3.35 21.68
C ASN A 684 24.38 2.32 21.27
N PHE A 685 25.11 2.66 20.22
CA PHE A 685 26.30 1.92 19.80
C PHE A 685 27.48 2.88 19.74
N GLY A 686 28.48 2.64 20.59
CA GLY A 686 29.64 3.50 20.71
C GLY A 686 30.54 3.42 19.48
N ALA A 687 31.52 4.33 19.43
CA ALA A 687 32.49 4.38 18.36
C ALA A 687 33.19 3.02 18.11
N HIS A 688 33.29 2.64 16.84
CA HIS A 688 33.82 1.33 16.43
C HIS A 688 34.40 1.39 15.03
N CYS A 689 35.41 0.56 14.75
CA CYS A 689 36.02 0.44 13.43
C CYS A 689 36.18 -1.02 13.03
N TRP A 690 35.74 -1.35 11.82
CA TRP A 690 35.94 -2.64 11.17
C TRP A 690 36.99 -2.47 10.07
N LEU A 691 37.95 -3.39 9.99
CA LEU A 691 39.03 -3.35 9.00
C LEU A 691 38.98 -4.58 8.09
N SER A 692 39.15 -4.39 6.79
CA SER A 692 39.34 -5.49 5.83
C SER A 692 40.39 -5.14 4.78
N GLY A 693 41.58 -5.75 4.88
CA GLY A 693 42.72 -5.37 4.04
C GLY A 693 43.05 -3.88 4.21
N GLY A 694 42.96 -3.11 3.13
CA GLY A 694 43.12 -1.65 3.15
C GLY A 694 41.86 -0.86 3.47
N ALA A 695 40.69 -1.51 3.54
CA ALA A 695 39.40 -0.87 3.77
C ALA A 695 39.09 -0.70 5.27
N SER A 696 38.42 0.39 5.63
CA SER A 696 37.93 0.62 6.98
C SER A 696 36.49 1.13 6.98
N LEU A 697 35.62 0.54 7.81
CA LEU A 697 34.27 1.03 8.10
C LEU A 697 34.19 1.42 9.57
N CYS A 698 34.16 2.73 9.84
CA CYS A 698 34.16 3.28 11.17
C CYS A 698 32.84 3.98 11.47
N GLY A 699 32.22 3.64 12.61
CA GLY A 699 31.12 4.39 13.19
C GLY A 699 31.60 5.27 14.34
N GLY A 700 31.07 6.50 14.43
CA GLY A 700 31.19 7.32 15.65
C GLY A 700 30.29 6.81 16.77
N ASP A 701 30.09 7.63 17.82
CA ASP A 701 29.02 7.36 18.78
C ASP A 701 27.65 7.57 18.11
N GLN A 702 26.80 6.56 18.21
CA GLN A 702 25.54 6.50 17.49
C GLN A 702 24.39 6.16 18.42
N ARG A 703 23.23 6.74 18.12
CA ARG A 703 21.95 6.28 18.65
C ARG A 703 21.28 5.47 17.56
N LEU A 704 20.94 4.22 17.85
CA LEU A 704 20.22 3.35 16.92
C LEU A 704 18.70 3.49 17.10
N MET A 705 18.22 3.72 18.33
CA MET A 705 16.80 3.94 18.63
C MET A 705 16.60 4.76 19.92
N PRO A 706 15.44 5.43 20.11
CA PRO A 706 14.61 5.99 19.05
C PRO A 706 15.34 7.17 18.38
N GLU A 707 14.84 7.63 17.23
CA GLU A 707 15.44 8.72 16.44
C GLU A 707 16.91 8.47 16.09
N PRO A 708 17.19 7.57 15.13
CA PRO A 708 18.54 7.18 14.79
C PRO A 708 19.46 8.37 14.44
N HIS A 709 20.63 8.40 15.06
CA HIS A 709 21.74 9.30 14.77
C HIS A 709 22.91 8.46 14.27
N LEU A 710 23.07 8.40 12.94
CA LEU A 710 24.05 7.56 12.27
C LEU A 710 25.22 8.42 11.78
N ARG A 711 26.44 7.98 12.09
CA ARG A 711 27.70 8.63 11.71
C ARG A 711 28.67 7.55 11.28
N TYR A 712 28.80 7.31 9.97
CA TYR A 712 29.64 6.25 9.41
C TYR A 712 30.60 6.80 8.36
N GLN A 713 31.81 6.25 8.36
CA GLN A 713 32.82 6.54 7.36
C GLN A 713 33.40 5.23 6.81
N LEU A 714 33.27 5.03 5.50
CA LEU A 714 33.91 3.98 4.74
C LEU A 714 35.13 4.57 4.03
N LYS A 715 36.29 3.93 4.15
CA LYS A 715 37.50 4.31 3.41
C LYS A 715 38.05 3.12 2.66
N ASN A 716 38.58 3.38 1.47
CA ASN A 716 39.35 2.43 0.65
C ASN A 716 38.66 1.08 0.42
N PHE A 717 37.33 1.05 0.27
CA PHE A 717 36.61 -0.19 0.01
C PHE A 717 36.84 -0.69 -1.42
N PRO A 718 37.41 -1.90 -1.63
CA PRO A 718 37.73 -2.40 -2.96
C PRO A 718 36.45 -2.75 -3.73
N LEU A 719 36.16 -2.02 -4.81
CA LEU A 719 34.93 -2.20 -5.59
C LEU A 719 34.87 -3.56 -6.29
N ASP A 720 36.01 -4.20 -6.54
CA ASP A 720 36.09 -5.54 -7.13
C ASP A 720 35.58 -6.63 -6.19
N SER A 721 35.51 -6.36 -4.88
CA SER A 721 34.85 -7.25 -3.92
C SER A 721 33.34 -7.40 -4.17
N LEU A 722 32.75 -6.47 -4.93
CA LEU A 722 31.35 -6.52 -5.29
C LEU A 722 31.05 -7.49 -6.46
N ALA A 723 32.07 -8.12 -7.05
CA ALA A 723 31.94 -8.94 -8.25
C ALA A 723 30.90 -10.08 -8.13
N GLN A 724 30.68 -10.63 -6.94
CA GLN A 724 29.68 -11.69 -6.75
C GLN A 724 28.22 -11.21 -6.93
N TRP A 725 27.98 -9.89 -6.82
CA TRP A 725 26.67 -9.27 -7.01
C TRP A 725 26.57 -8.55 -8.37
N MET A 726 27.60 -8.66 -9.22
CA MET A 726 27.65 -8.07 -10.56
C MET A 726 27.48 -9.15 -11.64
N PRO A 727 27.01 -8.79 -12.85
CA PRO A 727 27.03 -9.67 -14.01
C PRO A 727 28.43 -10.23 -14.29
N LYS A 728 28.54 -11.48 -14.76
CA LYS A 728 29.83 -12.18 -14.96
C LYS A 728 30.71 -11.52 -16.04
N ASP A 729 30.11 -10.73 -16.89
CA ASP A 729 30.69 -9.94 -17.97
C ASP A 729 31.00 -8.50 -17.56
N PHE A 730 30.80 -8.12 -16.30
CA PHE A 730 31.14 -6.82 -15.78
C PHE A 730 32.08 -6.93 -14.56
N ALA A 731 33.05 -6.02 -14.47
CA ALA A 731 33.86 -5.88 -13.28
C ALA A 731 34.21 -4.41 -13.04
N TRP A 732 34.11 -3.97 -11.79
CA TRP A 732 34.43 -2.60 -11.41
C TRP A 732 35.64 -2.59 -10.49
N LYS A 733 36.74 -2.02 -10.98
CA LYS A 733 37.96 -1.85 -10.19
C LYS A 733 38.08 -0.42 -9.69
N GLY A 734 38.44 -0.25 -8.43
CA GLY A 734 38.62 1.05 -7.80
C GLY A 734 38.45 0.96 -6.29
N ALA A 735 38.51 2.10 -5.64
CA ALA A 735 38.27 2.22 -4.20
C ALA A 735 37.06 3.13 -3.96
N LEU A 736 36.15 2.68 -3.11
CA LEU A 736 34.98 3.43 -2.68
C LEU A 736 35.22 4.01 -1.29
N ASN A 737 34.97 5.30 -1.16
CA ASN A 737 34.90 6.00 0.12
C ASN A 737 33.46 6.49 0.31
N ALA A 738 32.99 6.51 1.55
CA ALA A 738 31.69 7.07 1.87
C ALA A 738 31.72 7.76 3.23
N ASP A 739 30.96 8.85 3.35
CA ASP A 739 30.69 9.54 4.61
C ASP A 739 29.18 9.69 4.75
N VAL A 740 28.63 9.20 5.84
CA VAL A 740 27.19 9.15 6.12
C VAL A 740 26.95 9.83 7.45
N GLN A 741 26.24 10.95 7.41
CA GLN A 741 25.79 11.68 8.59
C GLN A 741 24.28 11.88 8.49
N LEU A 742 23.51 11.05 9.19
CA LEU A 742 22.06 11.03 9.12
C LEU A 742 21.44 11.12 10.51
N ASP A 743 20.46 12.00 10.65
CA ASP A 743 19.57 12.11 11.80
C ASP A 743 18.16 11.80 11.30
N ILE A 744 17.47 10.84 11.93
CA ILE A 744 16.18 10.32 11.48
C ILE A 744 15.11 10.56 12.57
N PRO A 745 14.67 11.81 12.79
CA PRO A 745 13.56 12.12 13.69
C PRO A 745 12.22 11.71 13.08
N ALA A 746 11.15 11.75 13.89
CA ALA A 746 9.78 11.45 13.45
C ALA A 746 9.31 12.31 12.26
N ALA A 747 9.87 13.52 12.10
CA ALA A 747 9.55 14.41 10.98
C ALA A 747 10.12 13.96 9.62
N GLY A 748 11.12 13.06 9.60
CA GLY A 748 11.79 12.58 8.39
C GLY A 748 13.33 12.75 8.45
N PRO A 749 14.08 12.07 7.58
CA PRO A 749 15.54 12.06 7.62
C PRO A 749 16.16 13.41 7.25
N SER A 750 17.25 13.75 7.93
CA SER A 750 18.06 14.94 7.65
C SER A 750 19.54 14.61 7.73
N GLY A 751 20.36 15.25 6.90
CA GLY A 751 21.82 15.04 6.95
C GLY A 751 22.50 15.06 5.60
N LYS A 752 23.70 14.48 5.53
CA LYS A 752 24.55 14.46 4.33
C LYS A 752 25.09 13.06 4.10
N VAL A 753 25.12 12.67 2.83
CA VAL A 753 25.73 11.44 2.35
C VAL A 753 26.65 11.80 1.20
N THR A 754 27.92 11.43 1.31
CA THR A 754 28.87 11.56 0.19
C THR A 754 29.46 10.20 -0.12
N ILE A 755 29.43 9.81 -1.37
CA ILE A 755 30.03 8.58 -1.89
C ILE A 755 31.03 9.00 -2.96
N ASP A 756 32.27 8.55 -2.83
CA ASP A 756 33.39 8.94 -3.68
C ASP A 756 34.18 7.70 -4.08
N ALA A 757 33.99 7.28 -5.33
CA ALA A 757 34.71 6.16 -5.93
C ALA A 757 36.02 6.58 -6.61
N GLY A 758 36.47 7.83 -6.39
CA GLY A 758 37.72 8.39 -6.90
C GLY A 758 37.91 8.14 -8.39
N GLY A 759 39.12 7.72 -8.76
CA GLY A 759 39.41 7.15 -10.07
C GLY A 759 39.35 5.62 -10.02
N GLY A 760 38.89 5.01 -11.11
CA GLY A 760 38.74 3.56 -11.22
C GLY A 760 38.69 3.09 -12.67
N THR A 761 38.28 1.86 -12.88
CA THR A 761 38.17 1.24 -14.21
C THR A 761 36.94 0.35 -14.25
N LEU A 762 36.02 0.70 -15.14
CA LEU A 762 34.89 -0.16 -15.50
C LEU A 762 35.38 -1.16 -16.54
N ARG A 763 35.09 -2.44 -16.34
CA ARG A 763 35.52 -3.49 -17.25
C ARG A 763 34.29 -4.23 -17.77
N VAL A 764 34.22 -4.38 -19.09
CA VAL A 764 33.16 -5.16 -19.72
C VAL A 764 33.79 -6.28 -20.54
N ARG A 765 33.20 -7.46 -20.50
CA ARG A 765 33.69 -8.63 -21.21
C ARG A 765 32.97 -8.77 -22.54
N ASN A 766 33.73 -8.83 -23.63
CA ASN A 766 33.23 -9.06 -24.97
C ASN A 766 34.10 -10.11 -25.67
N ASN A 767 33.50 -11.12 -26.32
CA ASN A 767 34.21 -12.23 -26.97
C ASN A 767 35.33 -12.82 -26.10
N ASN A 768 35.03 -13.07 -24.81
CA ASN A 768 35.96 -13.51 -23.78
C ASN A 768 37.13 -12.57 -23.42
N GLN A 769 37.23 -11.38 -24.02
CA GLN A 769 38.23 -10.36 -23.70
C GLN A 769 37.66 -9.28 -22.77
N TRP A 770 38.44 -8.83 -21.79
CA TRP A 770 38.07 -7.71 -20.93
C TRP A 770 38.48 -6.38 -21.57
N LEU A 771 37.56 -5.44 -21.60
CA LEU A 771 37.75 -4.09 -22.11
C LEU A 771 37.68 -3.11 -20.95
N ASP A 772 38.70 -2.27 -20.83
CA ASP A 772 38.90 -1.40 -19.67
C ASP A 772 38.55 0.04 -20.04
N PHE A 773 37.64 0.64 -19.25
CA PHE A 773 37.21 2.02 -19.37
C PHE A 773 37.59 2.78 -18.07
N PRO A 774 38.78 3.39 -18.03
CA PRO A 774 39.22 4.13 -16.87
C PRO A 774 38.44 5.43 -16.69
N TYR A 775 38.16 5.80 -15.46
CA TYR A 775 37.58 7.09 -15.07
C TYR A 775 38.40 7.74 -13.96
N GLN A 776 38.34 9.07 -13.88
CA GLN A 776 39.12 9.88 -12.95
C GLN A 776 38.32 10.30 -11.71
N THR A 777 37.02 10.54 -11.87
CA THR A 777 36.15 10.95 -10.76
C THR A 777 34.78 10.29 -10.92
N LEU A 778 34.26 9.75 -9.81
CA LEU A 778 32.86 9.39 -9.65
C LEU A 778 32.44 9.74 -8.23
N LYS A 779 31.73 10.85 -8.08
CA LYS A 779 31.33 11.38 -6.79
C LYS A 779 29.84 11.67 -6.76
N LEU A 780 29.16 11.14 -5.74
CA LEU A 780 27.77 11.41 -5.44
C LEU A 780 27.69 12.14 -4.10
N ALA A 781 27.07 13.31 -4.08
CA ALA A 781 26.84 14.07 -2.85
C ALA A 781 25.34 14.36 -2.70
N THR A 782 24.77 13.94 -1.58
CA THR A 782 23.34 14.06 -1.29
C THR A 782 23.14 14.78 0.04
N THR A 783 22.31 15.82 0.05
CA THR A 783 21.84 16.48 1.28
C THR A 783 20.37 16.16 1.47
N LEU A 784 20.04 15.61 2.63
CA LEU A 784 18.68 15.20 2.99
C LEU A 784 18.07 16.24 3.93
N ALA A 785 16.84 16.64 3.63
CA ALA A 785 15.93 17.33 4.52
C ALA A 785 14.58 16.58 4.51
N PRO A 786 13.75 16.72 5.57
CA PRO A 786 12.51 15.96 5.69
C PRO A 786 11.55 16.04 4.50
N LYS A 787 11.59 17.14 3.74
CA LYS A 787 10.72 17.41 2.57
C LYS A 787 11.47 17.50 1.24
N ARG A 788 12.79 17.29 1.23
CA ARG A 788 13.61 17.53 0.03
C ARG A 788 14.95 16.82 0.12
N ILE A 789 15.35 16.15 -0.94
CA ILE A 789 16.67 15.53 -1.08
C ILE A 789 17.37 16.14 -2.30
N ASP A 790 18.47 16.84 -2.06
CA ASP A 790 19.31 17.44 -3.10
C ASP A 790 20.49 16.52 -3.39
N THR A 791 20.63 16.07 -4.64
CA THR A 791 21.67 15.12 -5.09
C THR A 791 22.49 15.73 -6.21
N ARG A 792 23.80 15.59 -6.14
CA ARG A 792 24.75 15.95 -7.19
C ARG A 792 25.63 14.76 -7.55
N LEU A 793 25.66 14.40 -8.82
CA LEU A 793 26.57 13.41 -9.40
C LEU A 793 27.60 14.12 -10.27
N ASP A 794 28.88 13.85 -10.00
CA ASP A 794 30.02 14.33 -10.79
C ASP A 794 30.82 13.12 -11.27
N PHE A 795 30.82 12.91 -12.58
CA PHE A 795 31.54 11.82 -13.23
C PHE A 795 32.46 12.36 -14.32
N GLU A 796 33.72 11.95 -14.29
CA GLU A 796 34.74 12.29 -15.28
C GLU A 796 35.46 11.02 -15.74
N GLY A 797 35.18 10.59 -16.97
CA GLY A 797 35.47 9.25 -17.46
C GLY A 797 36.40 9.17 -18.67
N GLY A 798 37.14 10.23 -19.00
CA GLY A 798 38.01 10.26 -20.19
C GLY A 798 37.19 10.01 -21.47
N LYS A 799 37.32 8.82 -22.07
CA LYS A 799 36.50 8.40 -23.22
C LYS A 799 35.01 8.25 -22.88
N LEU A 800 34.65 7.99 -21.63
CA LEU A 800 33.25 7.96 -21.19
C LEU A 800 32.65 9.37 -21.01
N GLY A 801 33.41 10.43 -21.32
CA GLY A 801 32.98 11.81 -21.21
C GLY A 801 32.89 12.30 -19.76
N ARG A 802 32.28 13.48 -19.60
CA ARG A 802 31.97 14.09 -18.31
C ARG A 802 30.46 14.22 -18.16
N LEU A 803 29.93 13.81 -17.01
CA LEU A 803 28.52 13.94 -16.65
C LEU A 803 28.40 14.69 -15.33
N LEU A 804 27.74 15.84 -15.38
CA LEU A 804 27.30 16.58 -14.21
C LEU A 804 25.78 16.49 -14.13
N LEU A 805 25.24 16.04 -13.01
CA LEU A 805 23.80 15.93 -12.77
C LEU A 805 23.45 16.52 -11.42
N ASN A 806 22.45 17.40 -11.40
CA ASN A 806 21.84 17.95 -10.20
C ASN A 806 20.38 17.51 -10.16
N ALA A 807 19.95 16.91 -9.06
CA ALA A 807 18.60 16.38 -8.89
C ALA A 807 18.02 16.74 -7.52
N GLN A 808 16.72 16.98 -7.49
CA GLN A 808 15.91 17.25 -6.31
C GLN A 808 14.82 16.19 -6.27
N ILE A 809 14.66 15.55 -5.12
CA ILE A 809 13.67 14.49 -4.90
C ILE A 809 12.79 14.92 -3.72
N ASP A 810 11.47 14.84 -3.89
CA ASP A 810 10.52 14.98 -2.78
C ASP A 810 10.30 13.60 -2.12
N PRO A 811 10.79 13.37 -0.89
CA PRO A 811 10.63 12.08 -0.22
C PRO A 811 9.21 11.82 0.30
N LEU A 812 8.37 12.86 0.46
CA LEU A 812 7.00 12.77 1.00
C LEU A 812 5.97 12.46 -0.09
N ALA A 813 6.24 12.82 -1.34
CA ALA A 813 5.40 12.43 -2.46
C ALA A 813 5.33 10.90 -2.57
N LYS A 814 4.12 10.35 -2.76
CA LYS A 814 3.87 8.90 -2.88
C LYS A 814 4.82 8.24 -3.89
N ASP A 815 5.05 8.90 -5.02
CA ASP A 815 5.86 8.40 -6.12
C ASP A 815 7.27 9.00 -6.17
N LYS A 816 7.68 9.76 -5.15
CA LYS A 816 9.02 10.37 -5.03
C LYS A 816 9.41 11.17 -6.27
N THR A 817 8.74 12.30 -6.48
CA THR A 817 8.92 13.13 -7.67
C THR A 817 10.38 13.59 -7.81
N LEU A 818 10.89 13.54 -9.03
CA LEU A 818 12.25 13.92 -9.41
C LEU A 818 12.21 15.21 -10.23
N ALA A 819 13.11 16.16 -9.96
CA ALA A 819 13.35 17.33 -10.79
C ALA A 819 14.85 17.64 -10.86
N GLY A 820 15.39 18.01 -12.00
CA GLY A 820 16.84 18.26 -12.10
C GLY A 820 17.34 18.69 -13.46
N ASP A 821 18.66 18.80 -13.58
CA ASP A 821 19.39 19.11 -14.80
C ASP A 821 20.59 18.18 -14.97
N PHE A 822 20.99 17.96 -16.22
CA PHE A 822 22.21 17.24 -16.55
C PHE A 822 22.97 17.91 -17.68
N ASN A 823 24.30 17.74 -17.65
CA ASN A 823 25.21 18.13 -18.71
C ASN A 823 26.16 16.95 -19.00
N LEU A 824 26.14 16.49 -20.25
CA LEU A 824 27.01 15.46 -20.80
C LEU A 824 27.94 16.10 -21.83
N SER A 825 29.25 15.92 -21.67
CA SER A 825 30.23 16.44 -22.62
C SER A 825 31.31 15.41 -22.96
N GLY A 826 31.63 15.27 -24.24
CA GLY A 826 32.81 14.55 -24.71
C GLY A 826 32.77 13.04 -24.57
N LEU A 827 31.59 12.42 -24.52
CA LEU A 827 31.47 10.95 -24.56
C LEU A 827 31.92 10.44 -25.94
N ASP A 828 32.99 9.67 -25.98
CA ASP A 828 33.55 9.09 -27.19
C ASP A 828 32.80 7.79 -27.53
N ILE A 829 32.05 7.77 -28.63
CA ILE A 829 31.21 6.61 -28.98
C ILE A 829 32.02 5.35 -29.32
N SER A 830 33.35 5.45 -29.49
CA SER A 830 34.22 4.28 -29.66
C SER A 830 34.15 3.30 -28.48
N VAL A 831 33.69 3.75 -27.30
CA VAL A 831 33.43 2.88 -26.16
C VAL A 831 32.35 1.82 -26.45
N ALA A 832 31.46 2.08 -27.40
CA ALA A 832 30.40 1.16 -27.81
C ALA A 832 30.83 0.13 -28.86
N ARG A 833 32.01 0.28 -29.48
CA ARG A 833 32.52 -0.61 -30.54
C ARG A 833 32.47 -2.10 -30.18
N PRO A 834 32.82 -2.53 -28.95
CA PRO A 834 32.72 -3.93 -28.54
C PRO A 834 31.34 -4.54 -28.78
N PHE A 835 30.27 -3.76 -28.60
CA PHE A 835 28.90 -4.23 -28.72
C PHE A 835 28.39 -4.24 -30.17
N ALA A 836 29.23 -3.84 -31.13
CA ALA A 836 28.93 -3.80 -32.55
C ALA A 836 29.97 -4.60 -33.36
N PRO A 837 29.92 -5.95 -33.36
CA PRO A 837 30.99 -6.80 -33.91
C PRO A 837 31.24 -6.60 -35.41
N MET A 838 30.21 -6.23 -36.17
CA MET A 838 30.31 -5.89 -37.60
C MET A 838 30.99 -4.53 -37.87
N VAL A 839 31.19 -3.70 -36.84
CA VAL A 839 31.79 -2.37 -36.93
C VAL A 839 33.26 -2.42 -36.47
N GLN A 840 34.18 -2.18 -37.39
CA GLN A 840 35.62 -2.14 -37.08
C GLN A 840 36.08 -0.78 -36.56
N LYS A 841 35.59 0.30 -37.17
CA LYS A 841 35.81 1.68 -36.75
C LYS A 841 34.49 2.29 -36.30
N LEU A 842 34.48 2.80 -35.08
CA LEU A 842 33.38 3.57 -34.51
C LEU A 842 33.99 4.75 -33.76
N ASN A 843 33.86 5.96 -34.31
CA ASN A 843 34.38 7.18 -33.69
C ASN A 843 33.29 8.25 -33.66
N GLY A 844 33.42 9.23 -32.77
CA GLY A 844 32.50 10.37 -32.68
C GLY A 844 32.37 10.88 -31.25
N ARG A 845 31.93 12.13 -31.08
CA ARG A 845 31.71 12.72 -29.76
C ARG A 845 30.24 13.04 -29.54
N LEU A 846 29.71 12.54 -28.42
CA LEU A 846 28.37 12.83 -27.95
C LEU A 846 28.42 13.92 -26.88
N ASN A 847 27.63 14.98 -27.09
CA ASN A 847 27.39 16.03 -26.12
C ASN A 847 25.88 16.19 -25.93
N GLY A 848 25.43 16.62 -24.75
CA GLY A 848 24.02 16.88 -24.51
C GLY A 848 23.73 17.58 -23.20
N ASN A 849 22.59 18.24 -23.14
CA ASN A 849 22.11 18.87 -21.92
C ASN A 849 20.59 18.84 -21.85
N GLY A 850 20.04 18.81 -20.63
CA GLY A 850 18.61 18.72 -20.45
C GLY A 850 18.15 18.82 -19.01
N ARG A 851 16.85 18.61 -18.82
CA ARG A 851 16.17 18.56 -17.54
C ARG A 851 15.62 17.15 -17.28
N LEU A 852 15.55 16.81 -16.01
CA LEU A 852 14.94 15.60 -15.47
C LEU A 852 13.63 16.00 -14.76
N SER A 853 12.60 15.20 -14.93
CA SER A 853 11.27 15.35 -14.31
C SER A 853 10.64 13.98 -14.05
N GLY A 854 9.40 13.90 -13.57
CA GLY A 854 8.69 12.63 -13.36
C GLY A 854 8.94 12.06 -11.96
N THR A 855 9.13 10.75 -11.87
CA THR A 855 9.33 10.04 -10.59
C THR A 855 10.73 9.45 -10.51
N LEU A 856 11.19 9.11 -9.30
CA LEU A 856 12.52 8.51 -9.12
C LEU A 856 12.67 7.17 -9.87
N LEU A 857 11.58 6.42 -10.06
CA LEU A 857 11.58 5.13 -10.75
C LEU A 857 11.23 5.23 -12.25
N ALA A 858 10.60 6.33 -12.68
CA ALA A 858 10.28 6.61 -14.07
C ALA A 858 10.67 8.07 -14.40
N PRO A 859 11.98 8.36 -14.58
CA PRO A 859 12.44 9.71 -14.88
C PRO A 859 12.11 10.10 -16.31
N LEU A 860 11.50 11.26 -16.49
CA LEU A 860 11.25 11.89 -17.77
C LEU A 860 12.42 12.83 -18.13
N VAL A 861 13.05 12.58 -19.26
CA VAL A 861 14.20 13.36 -19.75
C VAL A 861 13.73 14.32 -20.84
N ASN A 862 14.08 15.60 -20.71
CA ASN A 862 13.81 16.62 -21.73
C ASN A 862 15.11 17.34 -22.07
N GLY A 863 15.65 17.18 -23.28
CA GLY A 863 16.96 17.73 -23.61
C GLY A 863 17.39 17.54 -25.05
N ASN A 864 18.58 18.05 -25.38
CA ASN A 864 19.21 17.84 -26.67
C ASN A 864 20.44 16.93 -26.52
N VAL A 865 20.69 16.11 -27.52
CA VAL A 865 21.89 15.30 -27.63
C VAL A 865 22.40 15.41 -29.06
N THR A 866 23.68 15.68 -29.22
CA THR A 866 24.34 15.86 -30.52
C THR A 866 25.52 14.93 -30.64
N LEU A 867 25.54 14.12 -31.69
CA LEU A 867 26.70 13.38 -32.16
C LEU A 867 27.42 14.20 -33.22
N GLU A 868 28.72 14.43 -33.04
CA GLU A 868 29.57 15.14 -34.00
C GLU A 868 30.79 14.31 -34.40
N GLY A 869 31.19 14.45 -35.67
CA GLY A 869 32.39 13.80 -36.22
C GLY A 869 32.29 12.28 -36.19
N GLY A 870 31.08 11.73 -36.36
CA GLY A 870 30.86 10.29 -36.32
C GLY A 870 31.49 9.58 -37.53
N GLU A 871 32.13 8.44 -37.28
CA GLU A 871 32.71 7.56 -38.30
C GLU A 871 32.29 6.13 -38.00
N VAL A 872 31.76 5.42 -38.99
CA VAL A 872 31.34 4.01 -38.88
C VAL A 872 31.85 3.27 -40.11
N ALA A 873 32.72 2.28 -39.93
CA ALA A 873 33.24 1.46 -41.02
C ALA A 873 33.55 0.03 -40.54
N GLY A 874 33.52 -0.95 -41.44
CA GLY A 874 33.79 -2.36 -41.14
C GLY A 874 33.76 -3.22 -42.39
N ALA A 875 34.46 -4.36 -42.37
CA ALA A 875 34.55 -5.26 -43.53
C ALA A 875 33.20 -5.92 -43.88
N GLU A 876 32.30 -6.07 -42.91
CA GLU A 876 30.96 -6.61 -43.12
C GLU A 876 29.91 -5.51 -43.36
N LEU A 877 30.30 -4.23 -43.27
CA LEU A 877 29.37 -3.14 -43.54
C LEU A 877 29.31 -2.84 -45.03
N PRO A 878 28.11 -2.70 -45.61
CA PRO A 878 27.95 -2.42 -47.03
C PRO A 878 28.48 -1.04 -47.43
N MET A 879 28.66 -0.12 -46.48
CA MET A 879 29.20 1.21 -46.74
C MET A 879 29.93 1.77 -45.52
N GLU A 880 30.83 2.73 -45.75
CA GLU A 880 31.48 3.50 -44.69
C GLU A 880 30.79 4.86 -44.52
N LEU A 881 30.52 5.26 -43.28
CA LEU A 881 29.93 6.54 -42.90
C LEU A 881 31.02 7.46 -42.34
N HIS A 882 31.11 8.67 -42.87
CA HIS A 882 32.03 9.72 -42.44
C HIS A 882 31.26 11.01 -42.15
N ASP A 883 31.82 11.89 -41.32
CA ASP A 883 31.21 13.16 -40.91
C ASP A 883 29.76 13.01 -40.40
N LEU A 884 29.43 11.87 -39.77
CA LEU A 884 28.09 11.61 -39.25
C LEU A 884 27.76 12.65 -38.16
N LYS A 885 26.72 13.43 -38.40
CA LYS A 885 26.17 14.40 -37.47
C LYS A 885 24.71 14.07 -37.22
N VAL A 886 24.35 13.81 -35.97
CA VAL A 886 22.97 13.48 -35.57
C VAL A 886 22.59 14.35 -34.39
N GLN A 887 21.46 15.05 -34.51
CA GLN A 887 20.80 15.75 -33.43
C GLN A 887 19.58 14.95 -33.00
N ALA A 888 19.50 14.69 -31.70
CA ALA A 888 18.38 14.02 -31.04
C ALA A 888 17.76 14.99 -30.03
N LEU A 889 16.49 15.35 -30.24
CA LEU A 889 15.70 16.16 -29.31
C LEU A 889 14.79 15.22 -28.51
N ILE A 890 15.07 15.07 -27.22
CA ILE A 890 14.33 14.18 -26.32
C ILE A 890 13.23 15.00 -25.63
N ALA A 891 11.99 14.52 -25.71
CA ALA A 891 10.81 15.08 -25.05
C ALA A 891 10.06 13.96 -24.32
N GLY A 892 10.33 13.80 -23.02
CA GLY A 892 9.76 12.77 -22.17
C GLY A 892 10.16 11.37 -22.62
N GLU A 893 9.24 10.69 -23.28
CA GLU A 893 9.37 9.30 -23.78
C GLU A 893 9.47 9.23 -25.30
N SER A 894 9.81 10.35 -25.94
CA SER A 894 9.99 10.44 -27.38
C SER A 894 11.29 11.15 -27.74
N VAL A 895 11.86 10.81 -28.88
CA VAL A 895 13.03 11.48 -29.45
C VAL A 895 12.78 11.79 -30.91
N GLN A 896 13.01 13.05 -31.28
CA GLN A 896 13.06 13.47 -32.68
C GLN A 896 14.52 13.45 -33.15
N LEU A 897 14.77 12.75 -34.26
CA LEU A 897 16.10 12.55 -34.83
C LEU A 897 16.21 13.36 -36.13
N ASN A 898 17.34 14.03 -36.31
CA ASN A 898 17.71 14.65 -37.57
C ASN A 898 19.23 14.58 -37.75
N GLY A 899 19.71 14.06 -38.87
CA GLY A 899 21.13 13.91 -39.10
C GLY A 899 21.49 13.66 -40.55
N GLY A 900 22.79 13.71 -40.81
CA GLY A 900 23.37 13.43 -42.11
C GLY A 900 24.78 12.90 -42.01
N TRP A 901 25.22 12.26 -43.09
CA TRP A 901 26.55 11.66 -43.21
C TRP A 901 27.05 11.76 -44.66
N LYS A 902 28.34 11.52 -44.84
CA LYS A 902 28.98 11.33 -46.13
C LYS A 902 29.46 9.88 -46.27
N SER A 903 29.53 9.38 -47.50
CA SER A 903 30.04 8.04 -47.80
C SER A 903 30.83 8.06 -49.11
N GLY A 904 32.04 7.50 -49.09
CA GLY A 904 32.98 7.58 -50.22
C GLY A 904 33.33 9.03 -50.61
N SER A 905 33.67 9.23 -51.89
CA SER A 905 34.11 10.54 -52.40
C SER A 905 32.97 11.52 -52.72
N THR A 906 31.77 11.01 -53.04
CA THR A 906 30.66 11.83 -53.53
C THR A 906 29.29 11.46 -52.95
N GLY A 907 29.20 10.42 -52.12
CA GLY A 907 27.95 9.96 -51.53
C GLY A 907 27.57 10.79 -50.30
N GLN A 908 26.27 11.05 -50.15
CA GLN A 908 25.70 11.75 -49.00
C GLN A 908 24.35 11.12 -48.63
N GLY A 909 24.02 11.17 -47.35
CA GLY A 909 22.70 10.73 -46.87
C GLY A 909 22.22 11.51 -45.67
N SER A 910 20.92 11.43 -45.45
CA SER A 910 20.21 12.07 -44.34
C SER A 910 19.24 11.08 -43.69
N ILE A 911 19.11 11.20 -42.37
CA ILE A 911 18.19 10.44 -41.54
C ILE A 911 17.33 11.42 -40.75
N GLY A 912 16.02 11.21 -40.74
CA GLY A 912 15.11 12.08 -40.01
C GLY A 912 13.85 11.33 -39.59
N GLY A 913 13.36 11.56 -38.38
CA GLY A 913 12.19 10.86 -37.87
C GLY A 913 11.96 11.02 -36.38
N GLN A 914 11.12 10.15 -35.83
CA GLN A 914 10.80 10.10 -34.41
C GLN A 914 10.81 8.66 -33.90
N VAL A 915 11.20 8.49 -32.64
CA VAL A 915 11.09 7.24 -31.90
C VAL A 915 10.41 7.53 -30.56
N ALA A 916 9.38 6.77 -30.20
CA ALA A 916 8.67 6.88 -28.92
C ALA A 916 8.62 5.52 -28.23
N TRP A 917 8.77 5.47 -26.90
CA TRP A 917 8.89 4.22 -26.13
C TRP A 917 7.99 4.12 -24.89
N GLY A 918 7.06 5.05 -24.70
CA GLY A 918 6.21 5.11 -23.50
C GLY A 918 5.39 3.84 -23.21
N GLN A 919 4.34 3.58 -24.00
CA GLN A 919 3.53 2.36 -23.86
C GLN A 919 4.03 1.20 -24.74
N SER A 920 4.56 1.52 -25.91
CA SER A 920 5.12 0.57 -26.87
C SER A 920 6.23 1.27 -27.68
N LEU A 921 7.20 0.49 -28.17
CA LEU A 921 8.23 1.02 -29.06
C LEU A 921 7.64 1.32 -30.44
N ASN A 922 7.56 2.61 -30.76
CA ASN A 922 7.09 3.14 -32.03
C ASN A 922 8.23 3.87 -32.73
N VAL A 923 8.59 3.43 -33.92
CA VAL A 923 9.64 4.03 -34.76
C VAL A 923 8.99 4.55 -36.03
N ASP A 924 9.33 5.77 -36.46
CA ASP A 924 9.03 6.30 -37.79
C ASP A 924 10.24 7.12 -38.25
N VAL A 925 11.06 6.53 -39.12
CA VAL A 925 12.34 7.09 -39.58
C VAL A 925 12.39 7.05 -41.10
N SER A 926 12.77 8.17 -41.69
CA SER A 926 13.05 8.32 -43.11
C SER A 926 14.55 8.34 -43.36
N LEU A 927 14.99 7.61 -44.38
CA LEU A 927 16.37 7.50 -44.82
C LEU A 927 16.45 7.91 -46.29
N LYS A 928 17.21 8.94 -46.60
CA LYS A 928 17.45 9.41 -47.98
C LYS A 928 18.93 9.42 -48.28
N GLY A 929 19.31 8.93 -49.45
CA GLY A 929 20.70 8.89 -49.89
C GLY A 929 20.86 9.21 -51.37
N SER A 930 22.00 9.79 -51.73
CA SER A 930 22.38 10.01 -53.12
C SER A 930 23.82 9.56 -53.35
N ARG A 931 24.02 8.76 -54.41
CA ARG A 931 25.33 8.24 -54.83
C ARG A 931 26.08 7.48 -53.73
N LEU A 932 25.36 6.71 -52.92
CA LEU A 932 25.96 5.92 -51.83
C LEU A 932 26.72 4.73 -52.42
N PRO A 933 28.04 4.60 -52.17
CA PRO A 933 28.79 3.42 -52.59
C PRO A 933 28.45 2.24 -51.67
N ILE A 934 27.79 1.23 -52.22
CA ILE A 934 27.49 -0.05 -51.55
C ILE A 934 28.45 -1.11 -52.06
N ASN A 935 29.30 -1.62 -51.18
CA ASN A 935 30.25 -2.69 -51.45
C ASN A 935 29.90 -3.92 -50.61
N VAL A 936 29.54 -5.01 -51.27
CA VAL A 936 29.25 -6.32 -50.67
C VAL A 936 30.32 -7.27 -51.17
N GLU A 937 31.47 -7.32 -50.50
CA GLU A 937 32.57 -8.18 -50.91
C GLU A 937 32.24 -9.67 -50.73
N PRO A 938 32.71 -10.56 -51.63
CA PRO A 938 33.42 -10.28 -52.90
C PRO A 938 32.48 -10.05 -54.10
N TYR A 939 31.18 -9.86 -53.88
CA TYR A 939 30.13 -10.04 -54.88
C TYR A 939 29.69 -8.81 -55.64
N ALA A 940 29.63 -7.62 -55.03
CA ALA A 940 29.04 -6.45 -55.68
C ALA A 940 29.66 -5.14 -55.20
N ALA A 941 29.92 -4.22 -56.13
CA ALA A 941 30.25 -2.83 -55.85
C ALA A 941 29.31 -1.95 -56.69
N VAL A 942 28.31 -1.33 -56.05
CA VAL A 942 27.25 -0.58 -56.72
C VAL A 942 27.08 0.81 -56.13
N GLU A 943 26.61 1.76 -56.94
CA GLU A 943 26.18 3.07 -56.46
C GLU A 943 24.65 3.03 -56.29
N ALA A 944 24.15 3.36 -55.10
CA ALA A 944 22.73 3.33 -54.78
C ALA A 944 22.21 4.69 -54.27
N ALA A 945 20.95 5.00 -54.58
CA ALA A 945 20.22 6.14 -54.05
C ALA A 945 18.89 5.67 -53.43
N PRO A 946 18.88 5.38 -52.12
CA PRO A 946 17.67 4.96 -51.41
C PRO A 946 16.82 6.17 -50.97
N ASP A 947 15.50 6.03 -51.05
CA ASP A 947 14.49 6.84 -50.36
C ASP A 947 13.56 5.87 -49.63
N LEU A 948 13.84 5.60 -48.36
CA LEU A 948 13.20 4.57 -47.56
C LEU A 948 12.51 5.15 -46.33
N LYS A 949 11.35 4.59 -45.98
CA LYS A 949 10.64 4.80 -44.74
C LYS A 949 10.67 3.51 -43.91
N ILE A 950 11.21 3.61 -42.71
CA ILE A 950 11.32 2.53 -41.72
C ILE A 950 10.36 2.86 -40.59
N SER A 951 9.42 1.98 -40.32
CA SER A 951 8.49 2.14 -39.20
C SER A 951 8.41 0.88 -38.36
N MET A 952 8.10 1.03 -37.07
CA MET A 952 7.90 -0.10 -36.16
C MET A 952 6.76 0.22 -35.21
N GLN A 953 5.87 -0.75 -35.01
CA GLN A 953 4.82 -0.69 -33.99
C GLN A 953 4.85 -2.01 -33.22
N GLY A 954 5.30 -1.98 -31.97
CA GLY A 954 5.54 -3.20 -31.18
C GLY A 954 6.70 -4.01 -31.75
N GLU A 955 6.44 -5.27 -32.12
CA GLU A 955 7.45 -6.21 -32.67
C GLU A 955 7.40 -6.35 -34.20
N ARG A 956 6.64 -5.48 -34.88
CA ARG A 956 6.52 -5.52 -36.36
C ARG A 956 7.29 -4.36 -36.99
N LEU A 957 8.37 -4.69 -37.69
CA LEU A 957 9.20 -3.75 -38.46
C LEU A 957 8.66 -3.68 -39.89
N ALA A 958 8.44 -2.48 -40.42
CA ALA A 958 8.01 -2.27 -41.79
C ALA A 958 9.00 -1.34 -42.52
N ILE A 959 9.48 -1.78 -43.68
CA ILE A 959 10.42 -1.03 -44.53
C ILE A 959 9.75 -0.83 -45.89
N SER A 960 9.58 0.43 -46.30
CA SER A 960 8.95 0.77 -47.59
C SER A 960 9.73 1.84 -48.33
N GLY A 961 9.60 1.93 -49.66
CA GLY A 961 10.14 3.03 -50.45
C GLY A 961 10.82 2.59 -51.74
N LYS A 962 11.75 3.41 -52.24
CA LYS A 962 12.40 3.22 -53.54
C LYS A 962 13.92 3.18 -53.43
N VAL A 963 14.57 2.27 -54.14
CA VAL A 963 16.03 2.19 -54.25
C VAL A 963 16.44 2.22 -55.71
N LEU A 964 17.21 3.23 -56.09
CA LEU A 964 17.80 3.33 -57.43
C LEU A 964 19.23 2.79 -57.40
N VAL A 965 19.59 1.93 -58.35
CA VAL A 965 20.96 1.42 -58.55
C VAL A 965 21.44 1.81 -59.97
N PRO A 966 21.84 3.08 -60.19
CA PRO A 966 22.21 3.59 -61.51
C PRO A 966 23.37 2.84 -62.17
N LYS A 967 24.43 2.52 -61.42
CA LYS A 967 25.63 1.86 -61.95
C LYS A 967 26.32 0.98 -60.93
N GLY A 968 27.16 0.08 -61.41
CA GLY A 968 27.98 -0.77 -60.57
C GLY A 968 28.51 -2.00 -61.30
N ALA A 969 29.16 -2.88 -60.54
CA ALA A 969 29.59 -4.18 -61.01
C ALA A 969 29.24 -5.26 -59.99
N ILE A 970 28.60 -6.34 -60.45
CA ILE A 970 28.31 -7.55 -59.68
C ILE A 970 29.21 -8.66 -60.23
N THR A 971 30.08 -9.22 -59.40
CA THR A 971 31.04 -10.27 -59.79
C THR A 971 30.91 -11.50 -58.90
N VAL A 972 30.46 -12.63 -59.46
CA VAL A 972 30.31 -13.89 -58.70
C VAL A 972 31.36 -14.90 -59.16
N ARG A 973 32.34 -15.18 -58.31
CA ARG A 973 33.49 -16.07 -58.63
C ARG A 973 33.26 -17.53 -58.22
N GLU A 974 32.58 -17.78 -57.11
CA GLU A 974 32.28 -19.10 -56.54
C GLU A 974 30.85 -19.09 -55.99
N LEU A 975 30.14 -20.23 -56.03
CA LEU A 975 28.86 -20.39 -55.32
C LEU A 975 29.15 -20.47 -53.82
N PRO A 976 28.41 -19.77 -52.95
CA PRO A 976 28.45 -20.03 -51.53
C PRO A 976 28.21 -21.53 -51.28
N PRO A 977 28.89 -22.17 -50.31
CA PRO A 977 28.58 -23.55 -49.96
C PRO A 977 27.08 -23.61 -49.65
N SER A 978 26.33 -24.39 -50.42
CA SER A 978 24.90 -24.59 -50.16
C SER A 978 24.78 -25.28 -48.80
N THR A 979 24.51 -24.51 -47.76
CA THR A 979 24.17 -25.05 -46.44
C THR A 979 22.89 -25.84 -46.64
N VAL A 980 22.95 -27.15 -46.43
CA VAL A 980 21.75 -27.98 -46.29
C VAL A 980 20.91 -27.30 -45.21
N LYS A 981 19.79 -26.67 -45.59
CA LYS A 981 18.85 -26.11 -44.61
C LYS A 981 18.37 -27.30 -43.78
N LEU A 982 18.76 -27.33 -42.51
CA LEU A 982 18.13 -28.22 -41.54
C LEU A 982 16.64 -27.86 -41.47
N SER A 983 15.76 -28.86 -41.47
CA SER A 983 14.33 -28.63 -41.23
C SER A 983 14.17 -27.93 -39.88
N GLY A 984 13.22 -27.00 -39.78
CA GLY A 984 12.92 -26.26 -38.54
C GLY A 984 12.50 -27.15 -37.37
N ASP A 985 12.30 -28.44 -37.63
CA ASP A 985 11.83 -29.45 -36.67
C ASP A 985 12.99 -30.20 -35.98
N THR A 986 14.23 -29.75 -36.16
CA THR A 986 15.41 -30.45 -35.61
C THR A 986 15.71 -29.97 -34.19
N VAL A 987 15.44 -30.81 -33.19
CA VAL A 987 15.78 -30.55 -31.77
C VAL A 987 17.09 -31.26 -31.40
N ILE A 988 18.08 -30.51 -30.90
CA ILE A 988 19.34 -31.07 -30.39
C ILE A 988 19.14 -31.48 -28.92
N VAL A 989 19.13 -32.79 -28.65
CA VAL A 989 18.96 -33.31 -27.27
C VAL A 989 20.26 -33.15 -26.48
N GLY A 990 20.25 -32.33 -25.44
CA GLY A 990 21.36 -32.22 -24.46
C GLY A 990 21.85 -30.81 -24.12
N GLN A 991 21.38 -29.78 -24.82
CA GLN A 991 21.55 -28.38 -24.42
C GLN A 991 20.17 -27.71 -24.38
N GLN A 992 19.79 -27.16 -23.22
CA GLN A 992 18.72 -26.16 -23.17
C GLN A 992 19.20 -24.96 -23.99
N THR A 993 18.77 -24.92 -25.25
CA THR A 993 18.74 -23.66 -25.99
C THR A 993 17.63 -22.87 -25.33
N GLU A 994 17.96 -21.73 -24.71
CA GLU A 994 16.93 -20.73 -24.44
C GLU A 994 16.15 -20.55 -25.75
N GLU A 995 14.82 -20.65 -25.69
CA GLU A 995 13.95 -20.30 -26.80
C GLU A 995 14.33 -18.89 -27.24
N GLY A 996 15.11 -18.79 -28.32
CA GLY A 996 15.45 -17.52 -28.92
C GLY A 996 14.15 -16.83 -29.23
N ALA A 997 14.02 -15.57 -28.82
CA ALA A 997 12.85 -14.75 -29.08
C ALA A 997 12.39 -14.93 -30.54
N PRO A 998 11.06 -14.99 -30.80
CA PRO A 998 10.55 -15.18 -32.16
C PRO A 998 11.19 -14.15 -33.11
N PRO A 999 11.59 -14.56 -34.32
CA PRO A 999 12.23 -13.65 -35.25
C PRO A 999 11.31 -12.46 -35.52
N LEU A 1000 11.87 -11.25 -35.42
CA LEU A 1000 11.18 -9.99 -35.64
C LEU A 1000 10.38 -10.06 -36.96
N ALA A 1001 9.07 -9.78 -36.91
CA ALA A 1001 8.25 -9.81 -38.11
C ALA A 1001 8.57 -8.59 -38.99
N VAL A 1002 9.27 -8.83 -40.11
CA VAL A 1002 9.66 -7.77 -41.07
C VAL A 1002 8.68 -7.75 -42.23
N ALA A 1003 7.96 -6.64 -42.38
CA ALA A 1003 7.22 -6.31 -43.59
C ALA A 1003 8.10 -5.47 -44.53
N MET A 1004 8.15 -5.82 -45.80
CA MET A 1004 8.96 -5.15 -46.82
C MET A 1004 8.07 -4.74 -48.00
N ASP A 1005 8.28 -3.54 -48.51
CA ASP A 1005 7.56 -2.97 -49.66
C ASP A 1005 8.49 -2.01 -50.43
N ILE A 1006 9.44 -2.58 -51.17
CA ILE A 1006 10.56 -1.82 -51.75
C ILE A 1006 10.58 -1.96 -53.27
N ASP A 1007 10.50 -0.83 -53.98
CA ASP A 1007 10.72 -0.77 -55.42
C ASP A 1007 12.21 -0.56 -55.72
N VAL A 1008 12.81 -1.48 -56.46
CA VAL A 1008 14.21 -1.43 -56.88
C VAL A 1008 14.31 -1.27 -58.39
N GLU A 1009 14.93 -0.19 -58.84
CA GLU A 1009 15.23 0.04 -60.25
C GLU A 1009 16.73 0.01 -60.49
N VAL A 1010 17.17 -0.80 -61.44
CA VAL A 1010 18.59 -1.06 -61.67
C VAL A 1010 19.01 -0.73 -63.11
N GLY A 1011 20.24 -0.25 -63.28
CA GLY A 1011 20.88 -0.13 -64.58
C GLY A 1011 20.49 1.10 -65.40
N GLN A 1012 20.07 2.20 -64.76
CA GLN A 1012 19.77 3.47 -65.45
C GLN A 1012 20.99 4.06 -66.18
N GLU A 1013 22.20 3.81 -65.68
CA GLU A 1013 23.46 4.18 -66.33
C GLU A 1013 24.19 2.94 -66.85
N LYS A 1014 24.81 2.14 -65.97
CA LYS A 1014 25.51 0.89 -66.34
C LYS A 1014 25.77 0.00 -65.13
N LEU A 1015 24.96 -1.05 -64.97
CA LEU A 1015 25.17 -2.10 -63.97
C LEU A 1015 25.67 -3.37 -64.67
N SER A 1016 26.96 -3.69 -64.57
CA SER A 1016 27.53 -4.90 -65.20
C SER A 1016 27.49 -6.10 -64.26
N PHE A 1017 27.13 -7.27 -64.75
CA PHE A 1017 27.23 -8.56 -64.07
C PHE A 1017 28.30 -9.43 -64.73
N SER A 1018 29.09 -10.14 -63.93
CA SER A 1018 30.10 -11.09 -64.37
C SER A 1018 30.14 -12.30 -63.43
N GLY A 1019 29.68 -13.47 -63.86
CA GLY A 1019 29.73 -14.68 -63.03
C GLY A 1019 29.43 -15.94 -63.83
N PHE A 1020 30.01 -17.08 -63.42
CA PHE A 1020 29.77 -18.40 -64.04
C PHE A 1020 29.90 -18.43 -65.58
N GLY A 1021 30.84 -17.64 -66.13
CA GLY A 1021 31.05 -17.53 -67.58
C GLY A 1021 30.17 -16.49 -68.29
N LEU A 1022 29.15 -15.94 -67.62
CA LEU A 1022 28.29 -14.88 -68.15
C LEU A 1022 28.87 -13.49 -67.84
N THR A 1023 28.85 -12.59 -68.83
CA THR A 1023 29.09 -11.15 -68.65
C THR A 1023 28.01 -10.38 -69.38
N ALA A 1024 27.25 -9.52 -68.69
CA ALA A 1024 26.14 -8.75 -69.28
C ALA A 1024 25.89 -7.44 -68.51
N ASN A 1025 25.08 -6.54 -69.08
CA ASN A 1025 24.57 -5.34 -68.37
C ASN A 1025 23.14 -5.61 -67.90
N LEU A 1026 22.86 -5.42 -66.61
CA LEU A 1026 21.53 -5.61 -66.02
C LEU A 1026 20.75 -4.31 -66.09
N VAL A 1027 19.51 -4.39 -66.58
CA VAL A 1027 18.55 -3.29 -66.60
C VAL A 1027 17.17 -3.84 -66.24
N GLY A 1028 16.44 -3.18 -65.35
CA GLY A 1028 15.08 -3.60 -65.02
C GLY A 1028 14.50 -2.96 -63.77
N HIS A 1029 13.32 -3.45 -63.39
CA HIS A 1029 12.59 -3.01 -62.21
C HIS A 1029 12.03 -4.24 -61.49
N VAL A 1030 12.21 -4.28 -60.17
CA VAL A 1030 11.68 -5.33 -59.32
C VAL A 1030 11.07 -4.72 -58.06
N HIS A 1031 9.92 -5.24 -57.67
CA HIS A 1031 9.22 -4.92 -56.44
C HIS A 1031 9.47 -6.05 -55.44
N ILE A 1032 9.96 -5.72 -54.25
CA ILE A 1032 10.33 -6.67 -53.20
C ILE A 1032 9.38 -6.50 -52.01
N GLY A 1033 8.51 -7.49 -51.82
CA GLY A 1033 7.56 -7.61 -50.72
C GLY A 1033 8.08 -8.42 -49.53
N ASP A 1034 7.18 -8.71 -48.59
CA ASP A 1034 7.42 -9.56 -47.41
C ASP A 1034 8.08 -10.91 -47.80
N ASN A 1035 8.98 -11.40 -46.94
CA ASN A 1035 9.74 -12.65 -47.15
C ASN A 1035 10.52 -12.71 -48.49
N LEU A 1036 10.92 -11.55 -49.03
CA LEU A 1036 11.58 -11.41 -50.33
C LEU A 1036 10.71 -11.88 -51.51
N ASP A 1037 9.38 -11.83 -51.39
CA ASP A 1037 8.46 -12.02 -52.52
C ASP A 1037 8.76 -10.96 -53.59
N THR A 1038 9.36 -11.36 -54.69
CA THR A 1038 9.88 -10.45 -55.71
C THR A 1038 9.04 -10.56 -56.97
N ARG A 1039 8.63 -9.42 -57.52
CA ARG A 1039 7.85 -9.33 -58.75
C ARG A 1039 8.47 -8.32 -59.70
N GLY A 1040 8.57 -8.65 -60.98
CA GLY A 1040 9.11 -7.73 -61.99
C GLY A 1040 10.00 -8.44 -63.00
N GLU A 1041 10.80 -7.67 -63.72
CA GLU A 1041 11.62 -8.17 -64.82
C GLU A 1041 13.02 -7.55 -64.80
N LEU A 1042 14.03 -8.41 -64.93
CA LEU A 1042 15.41 -8.01 -65.18
C LEU A 1042 15.86 -8.50 -66.55
N ASN A 1043 16.40 -7.58 -67.35
CA ASN A 1043 16.95 -7.84 -68.67
C ASN A 1043 18.48 -7.82 -68.63
N LEU A 1044 19.11 -8.78 -69.30
CA LEU A 1044 20.56 -8.84 -69.46
C LEU A 1044 20.94 -8.46 -70.89
N ASN A 1045 21.33 -7.19 -71.05
CA ASN A 1045 21.73 -6.62 -72.34
C ASN A 1045 23.22 -6.82 -72.60
N ASP A 1046 23.62 -6.81 -73.87
CA ASP A 1046 25.02 -6.96 -74.32
C ASP A 1046 25.74 -8.20 -73.74
N GLY A 1047 24.99 -9.27 -73.47
CA GLY A 1047 25.48 -10.45 -72.78
C GLY A 1047 26.41 -11.33 -73.62
N ARG A 1048 27.43 -11.90 -72.98
CA ARG A 1048 28.29 -12.94 -73.55
C ARG A 1048 28.44 -14.06 -72.54
N TYR A 1049 28.32 -15.30 -72.98
CA TYR A 1049 28.50 -16.49 -72.17
C TYR A 1049 29.71 -17.29 -72.66
N ARG A 1050 30.59 -17.67 -71.73
CA ARG A 1050 31.79 -18.46 -72.01
C ARG A 1050 31.88 -19.63 -71.05
N ALA A 1051 31.67 -20.83 -71.57
CA ALA A 1051 31.87 -22.09 -70.88
C ALA A 1051 32.43 -23.13 -71.86
N TYR A 1052 33.17 -24.12 -71.33
CA TYR A 1052 33.71 -25.24 -72.11
C TYR A 1052 34.52 -24.83 -73.36
N GLY A 1053 35.27 -23.73 -73.27
CA GLY A 1053 36.10 -23.20 -74.35
C GLY A 1053 35.35 -22.45 -75.46
N GLN A 1054 34.02 -22.38 -75.41
CA GLN A 1054 33.19 -21.74 -76.44
C GLN A 1054 32.65 -20.39 -75.99
N ARG A 1055 32.40 -19.50 -76.96
CA ARG A 1055 31.87 -18.16 -76.74
C ARG A 1055 30.51 -18.03 -77.41
N LEU A 1056 29.46 -17.89 -76.62
CA LEU A 1056 28.11 -17.63 -77.06
C LEU A 1056 27.77 -16.14 -76.83
N THR A 1057 27.09 -15.52 -77.77
CA THR A 1057 26.52 -14.17 -77.61
C THR A 1057 25.07 -14.31 -77.18
N ILE A 1058 24.68 -13.60 -76.12
CA ILE A 1058 23.29 -13.59 -75.66
C ILE A 1058 22.48 -12.73 -76.61
N ARG A 1059 21.53 -13.34 -77.32
CA ARG A 1059 20.58 -12.65 -78.20
C ARG A 1059 19.41 -12.07 -77.39
N LYS A 1060 18.99 -12.79 -76.35
CA LYS A 1060 17.88 -12.44 -75.46
C LYS A 1060 18.13 -13.06 -74.10
N ALA A 1061 17.94 -12.32 -73.01
CA ALA A 1061 18.00 -12.87 -71.66
C ALA A 1061 17.12 -12.06 -70.72
N ARG A 1062 16.02 -12.68 -70.29
CA ARG A 1062 15.04 -12.10 -69.38
C ARG A 1062 14.88 -13.00 -68.17
N LEU A 1063 14.86 -12.39 -66.99
CA LEU A 1063 14.53 -13.03 -65.72
C LEU A 1063 13.23 -12.40 -65.23
N LEU A 1064 12.18 -13.20 -65.15
CA LEU A 1064 10.86 -12.79 -64.70
C LEU A 1064 10.67 -13.29 -63.26
N PHE A 1065 10.40 -12.38 -62.33
CA PHE A 1065 10.16 -12.69 -60.92
C PHE A 1065 8.66 -12.66 -60.66
N ALA A 1066 8.14 -13.70 -60.00
CA ALA A 1066 6.73 -13.85 -59.66
C ALA A 1066 6.56 -14.71 -58.39
N GLY A 1067 7.37 -14.44 -57.36
CA GLY A 1067 7.48 -15.30 -56.17
C GLY A 1067 8.82 -15.14 -55.46
N PRO A 1068 9.40 -16.22 -54.91
CA PRO A 1068 10.72 -16.19 -54.27
C PRO A 1068 11.82 -15.60 -55.18
N VAL A 1069 12.63 -14.69 -54.64
CA VAL A 1069 13.70 -13.99 -55.38
C VAL A 1069 14.76 -14.93 -55.97
N ASP A 1070 14.94 -16.12 -55.40
CA ASP A 1070 15.87 -17.15 -55.84
C ASP A 1070 15.31 -18.07 -56.94
N GLN A 1071 14.02 -17.92 -57.29
CA GLN A 1071 13.33 -18.76 -58.28
C GLN A 1071 12.74 -17.94 -59.46
N PRO A 1072 13.53 -17.15 -60.21
CA PRO A 1072 13.02 -16.47 -61.38
C PRO A 1072 12.71 -17.46 -62.52
N TYR A 1073 11.74 -17.10 -63.36
CA TYR A 1073 11.54 -17.74 -64.66
C TYR A 1073 12.58 -17.21 -65.65
N LEU A 1074 13.36 -18.12 -66.23
CA LEU A 1074 14.40 -17.83 -67.19
C LEU A 1074 13.84 -17.89 -68.61
N ASP A 1075 14.19 -16.92 -69.45
CA ASP A 1075 13.93 -16.91 -70.89
C ASP A 1075 15.18 -16.34 -71.58
N ILE A 1076 16.11 -17.25 -71.88
CA ILE A 1076 17.46 -16.93 -72.33
C ILE A 1076 17.76 -17.63 -73.66
N GLU A 1077 18.29 -16.91 -74.62
CA GLU A 1077 18.74 -17.41 -75.92
C GLU A 1077 20.18 -16.95 -76.17
N ALA A 1078 21.09 -17.92 -76.32
CA ALA A 1078 22.50 -17.69 -76.56
C ALA A 1078 22.93 -18.36 -77.86
N ILE A 1079 23.66 -17.65 -78.71
CA ILE A 1079 24.01 -18.10 -80.06
C ILE A 1079 25.51 -18.06 -80.34
N ARG A 1080 25.95 -18.92 -81.23
CA ARG A 1080 27.27 -18.92 -81.85
C ARG A 1080 27.09 -18.93 -83.36
N GLN A 1081 27.68 -17.94 -84.01
CA GLN A 1081 27.73 -17.89 -85.47
C GLN A 1081 29.09 -18.40 -85.95
N THR A 1082 29.08 -19.38 -86.85
CA THR A 1082 30.28 -19.90 -87.53
C THR A 1082 29.98 -19.93 -89.02
N ASP A 1083 30.70 -19.12 -89.80
CA ASP A 1083 30.42 -18.86 -91.21
C ASP A 1083 28.92 -18.54 -91.46
N ASP A 1084 28.22 -19.36 -92.26
CA ASP A 1084 26.82 -19.18 -92.64
C ASP A 1084 25.80 -19.87 -91.71
N VAL A 1085 26.25 -20.45 -90.58
CA VAL A 1085 25.40 -21.22 -89.65
C VAL A 1085 25.37 -20.57 -88.28
N ILE A 1086 24.16 -20.33 -87.76
CA ILE A 1086 23.96 -19.94 -86.37
C ILE A 1086 23.50 -21.17 -85.60
N ALA A 1087 24.27 -21.60 -84.61
CA ALA A 1087 23.85 -22.61 -83.65
C ALA A 1087 23.59 -21.93 -82.31
N GLY A 1088 22.49 -22.27 -81.65
CA GLY A 1088 22.08 -21.62 -80.42
C GLY A 1088 21.55 -22.58 -79.38
N ILE A 1089 21.48 -22.08 -78.16
CA ILE A 1089 20.88 -22.76 -77.01
C ILE A 1089 19.82 -21.82 -76.42
N ARG A 1090 18.63 -22.35 -76.19
CA ARG A 1090 17.53 -21.66 -75.54
C ARG A 1090 17.27 -22.33 -74.19
N LEU A 1091 17.15 -21.51 -73.15
CA LEU A 1091 16.89 -21.91 -71.77
C LEU A 1091 15.59 -21.26 -71.31
N THR A 1092 14.58 -22.06 -71.02
CA THR A 1092 13.25 -21.60 -70.58
C THR A 1092 12.78 -22.34 -69.34
N GLY A 1093 12.03 -21.71 -68.44
CA GLY A 1093 11.48 -22.37 -67.23
C GLY A 1093 12.01 -21.80 -65.93
N SER A 1094 11.60 -22.35 -64.78
CA SER A 1094 12.10 -21.93 -63.46
C SER A 1094 13.60 -22.18 -63.33
N ALA A 1095 14.32 -21.29 -62.66
CA ALA A 1095 15.75 -21.42 -62.40
C ALA A 1095 16.14 -22.73 -61.70
N GLU A 1096 15.25 -23.35 -60.91
CA GLU A 1096 15.49 -24.66 -60.27
C GLU A 1096 15.40 -25.84 -61.24
N GLN A 1097 14.56 -25.72 -62.28
CA GLN A 1097 14.30 -26.78 -63.26
C GLN A 1097 14.20 -26.20 -64.69
N PRO A 1098 15.30 -25.68 -65.24
CA PRO A 1098 15.25 -25.06 -66.55
C PRO A 1098 15.20 -26.13 -67.66
N THR A 1099 14.40 -25.88 -68.69
CA THR A 1099 14.37 -26.67 -69.92
C THR A 1099 15.35 -26.08 -70.92
N THR A 1100 16.20 -26.94 -71.50
CA THR A 1100 17.25 -26.53 -72.44
C THR A 1100 16.96 -27.11 -73.82
N GLU A 1101 16.99 -26.28 -74.85
CA GLU A 1101 16.79 -26.66 -76.25
C GLU A 1101 17.97 -26.16 -77.10
N VAL A 1102 18.57 -27.03 -77.90
CA VAL A 1102 19.62 -26.65 -78.86
C VAL A 1102 18.97 -26.47 -80.23
N PHE A 1103 19.22 -25.34 -80.90
CA PHE A 1103 18.64 -25.00 -82.19
C PHE A 1103 19.72 -24.53 -83.19
N SER A 1104 19.33 -24.38 -84.45
CA SER A 1104 20.20 -23.89 -85.52
C SER A 1104 19.43 -23.15 -86.60
N GLU A 1105 20.12 -22.25 -87.31
CA GLU A 1105 19.63 -21.52 -88.48
C GLU A 1105 20.69 -21.67 -89.59
N PRO A 1106 20.41 -22.38 -90.71
CA PRO A 1106 19.20 -23.16 -91.00
C PRO A 1106 19.05 -24.41 -90.12
N ALA A 1107 17.81 -24.89 -89.94
CA ALA A 1107 17.46 -25.95 -88.99
C ALA A 1107 18.11 -27.31 -89.32
N MET A 1108 18.80 -27.90 -88.33
CA MET A 1108 19.41 -29.23 -88.36
C MET A 1108 19.06 -30.03 -87.09
N SER A 1109 19.52 -31.30 -87.00
CA SER A 1109 19.28 -32.13 -85.80
C SER A 1109 20.00 -31.58 -84.57
N GLN A 1110 19.51 -31.87 -83.35
CA GLN A 1110 20.11 -31.34 -82.11
C GLN A 1110 21.57 -31.77 -81.93
N GLU A 1111 21.95 -32.96 -82.37
CA GLU A 1111 23.33 -33.47 -82.31
C GLU A 1111 24.26 -32.69 -83.26
N GLN A 1112 23.76 -32.36 -84.45
CA GLN A 1112 24.49 -31.54 -85.43
C GLN A 1112 24.60 -30.08 -84.96
N ALA A 1113 23.52 -29.51 -84.41
CA ALA A 1113 23.52 -28.17 -83.83
C ALA A 1113 24.47 -28.07 -82.61
N LEU A 1114 24.50 -29.10 -81.76
CA LEU A 1114 25.42 -29.19 -80.63
C LEU A 1114 26.87 -29.34 -81.08
N SER A 1115 27.13 -30.06 -82.17
CA SER A 1115 28.47 -30.17 -82.77
C SER A 1115 28.98 -28.82 -83.30
N TYR A 1116 28.13 -28.01 -83.95
CA TYR A 1116 28.47 -26.63 -84.30
C TYR A 1116 28.65 -25.74 -83.05
N LEU A 1117 27.82 -25.92 -82.02
CA LEU A 1117 27.92 -25.17 -80.77
C LEU A 1117 29.24 -25.45 -80.04
N VAL A 1118 29.66 -26.71 -79.97
CA VAL A 1118 30.84 -27.19 -79.21
C VAL A 1118 32.13 -27.16 -80.04
N MET A 1119 32.12 -27.68 -81.27
CA MET A 1119 33.32 -27.88 -82.10
C MET A 1119 33.45 -26.86 -83.25
N GLY A 1120 32.41 -26.09 -83.55
CA GLY A 1120 32.42 -25.12 -84.66
C GLY A 1120 32.43 -25.75 -86.07
N ARG A 1121 32.15 -27.05 -86.18
CA ARG A 1121 32.16 -27.83 -87.44
C ARG A 1121 31.21 -29.04 -87.33
N PRO A 1122 30.70 -29.60 -88.44
CA PRO A 1122 29.78 -30.73 -88.42
C PRO A 1122 30.47 -32.07 -88.07
N LEU A 1123 29.71 -33.03 -87.55
CA LEU A 1123 30.15 -34.42 -87.31
C LEU A 1123 30.40 -35.16 -88.66
N SER A 1124 31.62 -35.66 -88.88
CA SER A 1124 31.97 -36.51 -90.02
C SER A 1124 31.62 -37.98 -89.79
N THR A 1125 31.06 -38.65 -90.79
CA THR A 1125 30.56 -40.05 -90.72
C THR A 1125 31.62 -41.12 -91.07
N SER A 1126 32.87 -40.96 -90.63
CA SER A 1126 33.94 -41.97 -90.81
C SER A 1126 34.43 -42.50 -89.46
N GLY A 1127 34.39 -43.82 -89.27
CA GLY A 1127 34.55 -44.53 -87.99
C GLY A 1127 35.94 -44.52 -87.32
N GLU A 1128 36.80 -43.54 -87.60
CA GLU A 1128 38.11 -43.37 -86.93
C GLU A 1128 38.09 -42.28 -85.83
N ASP A 1129 37.02 -41.48 -85.71
CA ASP A 1129 36.93 -40.37 -84.75
C ASP A 1129 36.36 -40.73 -83.36
N ASN A 1130 35.86 -41.96 -83.17
CA ASN A 1130 35.28 -42.38 -81.89
C ASN A 1130 36.35 -42.48 -80.77
N ASN A 1131 37.62 -42.63 -81.15
CA ASN A 1131 38.75 -42.72 -80.21
C ASN A 1131 39.28 -41.34 -79.77
N MET A 1132 39.05 -40.29 -80.57
CA MET A 1132 39.43 -38.91 -80.20
C MET A 1132 38.41 -38.27 -79.26
N VAL A 1133 37.12 -38.61 -79.36
CA VAL A 1133 36.08 -38.11 -78.44
C VAL A 1133 36.26 -38.69 -77.03
N ALA A 1134 36.71 -39.95 -76.90
CA ALA A 1134 37.04 -40.58 -75.62
C ALA A 1134 38.32 -40.00 -74.98
N GLN A 1135 39.36 -39.71 -75.76
CA GLN A 1135 40.58 -39.05 -75.26
C GLN A 1135 40.34 -37.57 -74.90
N ALA A 1136 39.48 -36.86 -75.63
CA ALA A 1136 39.05 -35.52 -75.28
C ALA A 1136 38.18 -35.51 -73.99
N ALA A 1137 37.32 -36.52 -73.78
CA ALA A 1137 36.54 -36.67 -72.55
C ALA A 1137 37.42 -36.90 -71.31
N LEU A 1138 38.51 -37.67 -71.45
CA LEU A 1138 39.49 -37.91 -70.37
C LEU A 1138 40.39 -36.69 -70.12
N ALA A 1139 40.83 -36.00 -71.17
CA ALA A 1139 41.58 -34.74 -71.04
C ALA A 1139 40.73 -33.62 -70.38
N MET A 1140 39.42 -33.58 -70.65
CA MET A 1140 38.50 -32.64 -70.00
C MET A 1140 38.16 -33.02 -68.54
N GLY A 1141 38.23 -34.30 -68.18
CA GLY A 1141 38.09 -34.75 -66.78
C GLY A 1141 39.25 -34.32 -65.88
N VAL A 1142 40.45 -34.12 -66.44
CA VAL A 1142 41.66 -33.73 -65.68
C VAL A 1142 41.98 -32.24 -65.80
N ALA A 1143 41.68 -31.60 -66.95
CA ALA A 1143 41.96 -30.18 -67.18
C ALA A 1143 41.11 -29.20 -66.34
N GLY A 1144 40.01 -29.67 -65.73
CA GLY A 1144 39.22 -28.87 -64.78
C GLY A 1144 39.85 -28.71 -63.39
N SER A 1145 40.97 -29.38 -63.10
CA SER A 1145 41.57 -29.46 -61.75
C SER A 1145 42.87 -28.65 -61.56
N SER A 1146 43.27 -27.87 -62.56
CA SER A 1146 44.61 -27.24 -62.62
C SER A 1146 44.88 -26.11 -61.60
N SER A 1147 43.98 -25.83 -60.65
CA SER A 1147 44.20 -24.82 -59.60
C SER A 1147 44.32 -25.38 -58.18
N THR A 1148 44.08 -26.67 -57.93
CA THR A 1148 44.00 -27.22 -56.56
C THR A 1148 45.05 -28.29 -56.20
N THR A 1149 45.84 -28.81 -57.16
CA THR A 1149 46.80 -29.92 -56.91
C THR A 1149 48.23 -29.49 -56.55
N GLY A 1150 48.64 -28.25 -56.82
CA GLY A 1150 50.00 -27.76 -56.50
C GLY A 1150 50.29 -27.58 -55.00
N LYS A 1151 49.26 -27.29 -54.19
CA LYS A 1151 49.43 -26.97 -52.75
C LYS A 1151 49.59 -28.19 -51.84
N LEU A 1152 49.19 -29.39 -52.29
CA LEU A 1152 49.36 -30.62 -51.50
C LEU A 1152 50.79 -31.18 -51.60
N ALA A 1153 51.48 -30.96 -52.74
CA ALA A 1153 52.84 -31.49 -52.99
C ALA A 1153 53.94 -30.68 -52.28
N ASP A 1154 53.80 -29.35 -52.18
CA ASP A 1154 54.77 -28.48 -51.50
C ASP A 1154 54.88 -28.76 -49.99
N ASN A 1155 53.77 -29.12 -49.33
CA ASN A 1155 53.77 -29.48 -47.90
C ASN A 1155 54.40 -30.85 -47.61
N LEU A 1156 54.56 -31.71 -48.63
CA LEU A 1156 55.21 -33.03 -48.54
C LEU A 1156 56.67 -33.03 -49.03
N GLY A 1157 57.18 -31.87 -49.47
CA GLY A 1157 58.58 -31.70 -49.90
C GLY A 1157 58.92 -32.28 -51.28
N ILE A 1158 57.93 -32.56 -52.13
CA ILE A 1158 58.13 -33.15 -53.47
C ILE A 1158 58.19 -32.02 -54.51
N LYS A 1159 59.33 -31.89 -55.21
CA LYS A 1159 59.58 -30.87 -56.25
C LYS A 1159 59.31 -31.43 -57.64
N ASP A 1160 58.92 -30.56 -58.58
CA ASP A 1160 58.62 -30.91 -59.98
C ASP A 1160 57.58 -32.03 -60.11
N PHE A 1161 56.45 -31.92 -59.38
CA PHE A 1161 55.37 -32.90 -59.44
C PHE A 1161 54.57 -32.74 -60.75
N GLU A 1162 54.56 -33.78 -61.58
CA GLU A 1162 53.85 -33.84 -62.85
C GLU A 1162 52.96 -35.08 -62.93
N LEU A 1163 51.78 -34.92 -63.55
CA LEU A 1163 50.82 -35.97 -63.85
C LEU A 1163 50.77 -36.16 -65.36
N ASP A 1164 51.19 -37.33 -65.83
CA ASP A 1164 51.30 -37.67 -67.24
C ASP A 1164 50.51 -38.97 -67.55
N THR A 1165 50.25 -39.25 -68.82
CA THR A 1165 49.66 -40.54 -69.24
C THR A 1165 50.64 -41.28 -70.14
N SER A 1166 50.88 -42.56 -69.86
CA SER A 1166 51.84 -43.37 -70.63
C SER A 1166 51.28 -44.75 -70.94
N GLY A 1167 51.46 -45.21 -72.18
CA GLY A 1167 50.98 -46.50 -72.67
C GLY A 1167 49.90 -46.36 -73.75
N THR A 1168 49.62 -47.45 -74.47
CA THR A 1168 48.62 -47.51 -75.54
C THR A 1168 47.75 -48.76 -75.38
N GLY A 1169 46.44 -48.64 -75.56
CA GLY A 1169 45.48 -49.74 -75.41
C GLY A 1169 45.25 -50.13 -73.95
N ASP A 1170 45.11 -51.42 -73.66
CA ASP A 1170 44.77 -51.94 -72.33
C ASP A 1170 45.87 -51.71 -71.27
N LYS A 1171 47.06 -51.26 -71.70
CA LYS A 1171 48.21 -50.88 -70.84
C LYS A 1171 48.34 -49.37 -70.59
N THR A 1172 47.26 -48.61 -70.80
CA THR A 1172 47.25 -47.17 -70.57
C THR A 1172 47.27 -46.89 -69.07
N ASN A 1173 48.29 -46.17 -68.59
CA ASN A 1173 48.47 -45.84 -67.18
C ASN A 1173 48.51 -44.32 -66.98
N VAL A 1174 47.91 -43.85 -65.89
CA VAL A 1174 48.11 -42.50 -65.37
C VAL A 1174 49.29 -42.53 -64.42
N VAL A 1175 50.27 -41.66 -64.64
CA VAL A 1175 51.54 -41.65 -63.94
C VAL A 1175 51.72 -40.31 -63.23
N ALA A 1176 51.84 -40.36 -61.91
CA ALA A 1176 52.32 -39.25 -61.11
C ALA A 1176 53.83 -39.40 -60.89
N SER A 1177 54.62 -38.36 -61.15
CA SER A 1177 56.06 -38.38 -60.90
C SER A 1177 56.56 -37.10 -60.27
N GLY A 1178 57.58 -37.18 -59.43
CA GLY A 1178 58.16 -36.02 -58.76
C GLY A 1178 59.53 -36.33 -58.14
N LYS A 1179 60.31 -35.28 -57.87
CA LYS A 1179 61.63 -35.38 -57.23
C LYS A 1179 61.51 -35.18 -55.72
N ILE A 1180 62.06 -36.11 -54.96
CA ILE A 1180 62.17 -35.98 -53.49
C ILE A 1180 63.46 -35.22 -53.15
N THR A 1181 64.54 -35.45 -53.91
CA THR A 1181 65.79 -34.67 -53.86
C THR A 1181 66.36 -34.51 -55.26
N ASP A 1182 67.40 -33.69 -55.43
CA ASP A 1182 68.08 -33.49 -56.73
C ASP A 1182 68.66 -34.79 -57.33
N LYS A 1183 68.80 -35.86 -56.52
CA LYS A 1183 69.29 -37.18 -56.96
C LYS A 1183 68.28 -38.31 -56.81
N LEU A 1184 67.12 -38.10 -56.17
CA LEU A 1184 66.13 -39.15 -55.89
C LEU A 1184 64.75 -38.72 -56.39
N SER A 1185 64.17 -39.49 -57.31
CA SER A 1185 62.82 -39.26 -57.86
C SER A 1185 61.91 -40.46 -57.66
N LEU A 1186 60.63 -40.20 -57.43
CA LEU A 1186 59.57 -41.19 -57.25
C LEU A 1186 58.56 -41.08 -58.39
N ARG A 1187 58.15 -42.23 -58.92
CA ARG A 1187 57.13 -42.36 -59.96
C ARG A 1187 56.10 -43.39 -59.52
N TYR A 1188 54.81 -43.06 -59.64
CA TYR A 1188 53.70 -43.94 -59.32
C TYR A 1188 52.72 -43.99 -60.50
N GLY A 1189 52.53 -45.18 -61.08
CA GLY A 1189 51.61 -45.43 -62.18
C GLY A 1189 50.44 -46.30 -61.75
N VAL A 1190 49.22 -45.89 -62.11
CA VAL A 1190 47.97 -46.65 -61.92
C VAL A 1190 47.37 -46.96 -63.29
N GLY A 1191 47.07 -48.23 -63.55
CA GLY A 1191 46.43 -48.65 -64.80
C GLY A 1191 44.98 -48.19 -64.91
N VAL A 1192 44.60 -47.70 -66.10
CA VAL A 1192 43.27 -47.15 -66.37
C VAL A 1192 42.26 -48.24 -66.73
N PHE A 1193 42.71 -49.34 -67.34
CA PHE A 1193 41.85 -50.45 -67.77
C PHE A 1193 42.14 -51.78 -67.05
N GLU A 1194 43.39 -52.04 -66.64
CA GLU A 1194 43.77 -53.14 -65.74
C GLU A 1194 44.32 -52.61 -64.41
N PRO A 1195 43.90 -53.14 -63.25
CA PRO A 1195 44.33 -52.64 -61.93
C PRO A 1195 45.71 -53.17 -61.55
N ALA A 1196 46.75 -52.71 -62.24
CA ALA A 1196 48.15 -52.96 -61.88
C ALA A 1196 48.83 -51.63 -61.49
N ASN A 1197 49.18 -51.50 -60.21
CA ASN A 1197 49.88 -50.33 -59.70
C ASN A 1197 51.39 -50.58 -59.76
N THR A 1198 52.15 -49.58 -60.22
CA THR A 1198 53.61 -49.64 -60.30
C THR A 1198 54.23 -48.45 -59.59
N ILE A 1199 55.15 -48.71 -58.66
CA ILE A 1199 55.97 -47.69 -58.00
C ILE A 1199 57.40 -47.88 -58.47
N ALA A 1200 58.03 -46.81 -58.98
CA ALA A 1200 59.44 -46.80 -59.33
C ALA A 1200 60.18 -45.68 -58.58
N LEU A 1201 61.28 -46.04 -57.92
CA LEU A 1201 62.17 -45.13 -57.22
C LEU A 1201 63.51 -45.08 -57.96
N ARG A 1202 63.89 -43.91 -58.46
CA ARG A 1202 65.11 -43.70 -59.23
C ARG A 1202 66.11 -42.87 -58.44
N TYR A 1203 67.34 -43.38 -58.29
CA TYR A 1203 68.45 -42.71 -57.62
C TYR A 1203 69.65 -42.51 -58.57
N LEU A 1204 70.05 -41.26 -58.77
CA LEU A 1204 71.16 -40.86 -59.63
C LEU A 1204 72.51 -41.06 -58.91
N LEU A 1205 73.29 -42.06 -59.35
CA LEU A 1205 74.66 -42.29 -58.87
C LEU A 1205 75.66 -41.30 -59.49
N SER A 1206 75.47 -40.94 -60.76
CA SER A 1206 76.20 -39.87 -61.46
C SER A 1206 75.32 -39.23 -62.53
N LYS A 1207 75.81 -38.20 -63.25
CA LYS A 1207 75.06 -37.59 -64.37
C LYS A 1207 74.72 -38.56 -65.50
N ARG A 1208 75.37 -39.73 -65.57
CA ARG A 1208 75.19 -40.73 -66.64
C ARG A 1208 74.79 -42.12 -66.15
N VAL A 1209 74.77 -42.37 -64.85
CA VAL A 1209 74.41 -43.69 -64.28
C VAL A 1209 73.34 -43.48 -63.20
N TYR A 1210 72.23 -44.19 -63.28
CA TYR A 1210 71.20 -44.19 -62.24
C TYR A 1210 70.71 -45.61 -61.93
N LEU A 1211 70.35 -45.82 -60.67
CA LEU A 1211 69.66 -47.01 -60.17
C LEU A 1211 68.16 -46.74 -60.21
N GLU A 1212 67.37 -47.71 -60.65
CA GLU A 1212 65.92 -47.66 -60.58
C GLU A 1212 65.39 -48.94 -59.95
N ALA A 1213 64.69 -48.79 -58.82
CA ALA A 1213 63.97 -49.86 -58.15
C ALA A 1213 62.50 -49.74 -58.53
N ALA A 1214 61.94 -50.72 -59.26
CA ALA A 1214 60.55 -50.73 -59.65
C ALA A 1214 59.81 -51.90 -59.00
N SER A 1215 58.61 -51.65 -58.49
CA SER A 1215 57.74 -52.62 -57.83
C SER A 1215 56.34 -52.57 -58.44
N GLY A 1216 55.88 -53.72 -58.92
CA GLY A 1216 54.55 -53.99 -59.48
C GLY A 1216 54.26 -55.49 -59.35
N VAL A 1217 53.92 -56.17 -60.45
CA VAL A 1217 53.64 -57.63 -60.43
C VAL A 1217 54.92 -58.48 -60.20
N ALA A 1218 56.10 -57.94 -60.52
CA ALA A 1218 57.41 -58.43 -60.06
C ALA A 1218 58.26 -57.23 -59.65
N SER A 1219 59.20 -57.42 -58.72
CA SER A 1219 60.12 -56.35 -58.28
C SER A 1219 61.47 -56.50 -58.98
N SER A 1220 61.98 -55.42 -59.58
CA SER A 1220 63.32 -55.37 -60.20
C SER A 1220 64.15 -54.21 -59.64
N LEU A 1221 65.46 -54.38 -59.64
CA LEU A 1221 66.43 -53.33 -59.33
C LEU A 1221 67.43 -53.28 -60.49
N ASP A 1222 67.31 -52.24 -61.30
CA ASP A 1222 68.01 -52.13 -62.56
C ASP A 1222 68.98 -50.93 -62.54
N ILE A 1223 70.17 -51.11 -63.12
CA ILE A 1223 71.15 -50.02 -63.31
C ILE A 1223 71.12 -49.58 -64.76
N PHE A 1224 70.83 -48.30 -64.97
CA PHE A 1224 70.75 -47.70 -66.29
C PHE A 1224 71.90 -46.70 -66.50
N TYR A 1225 72.56 -46.82 -67.65
CA TYR A 1225 73.57 -45.87 -68.12
C TYR A 1225 73.01 -45.07 -69.30
N LYS A 1226 73.00 -43.74 -69.20
CA LYS A 1226 72.53 -42.82 -70.24
C LYS A 1226 73.72 -42.15 -70.92
N ARG A 1227 73.78 -42.24 -72.26
CA ARG A 1227 74.74 -41.53 -73.11
C ARG A 1227 73.96 -40.66 -74.10
N ASP A 1228 73.94 -39.34 -73.88
CA ASP A 1228 73.33 -38.38 -74.80
C ASP A 1228 74.23 -38.24 -76.05
N PHE A 1229 73.63 -38.20 -77.25
CA PHE A 1229 74.31 -37.93 -78.53
C PHE A 1229 73.94 -36.56 -79.06
#